data_AF-A0A2I2ZFT6-F1
#
_entry.id   AF-A0A2I2ZFT6-F1
#
_cell.length_a   1.000
_cell.length_b   1.000
_cell.length_c   1.000
_cell.angle_alpha   90.00
_cell.angle_beta   90.00
_cell.angle_gamma   90.00
#
_symmetry.space_group_name_H-M   'P 1'
#
loop_
_entity.id
_entity.type
_entity.pdbx_description
1 polymer ?
#
loop_
_entity_poly.entity_id
_entity_poly.type
_entity_poly.pdbx_seq_one_letter_code
_entity_poly.pdbx_strand_id
1 'polypeptide(L)'
;MTATPESLFPTGDELDSSQLQMESDEVDTLKEGEDPADRMHPFLAIYELQSLKVHPLVFAPGVPVTAQVVGTERYTSGSKVGTCTLYSVRLTHGDFSWTTKKKYRHFQELHRDLLRHKVLMSLLPLARFAVAYSPARDAGNREMPSLPRAGPEGSTRHAASKQKYLENYLNRLLTMSFYRNYHAMTEFLEVSQLSFIPDLGRKGLEGMIRKRSGGHRVPGLTCCGRDQVCYRWSKRWLVVKDSFLLYMCLETGAISFVQLFDPGFEVQVGKRSTEARHGVRIDTSHRSLILKCNSYRQARWWAQEITELAQGPGRDFLQLHQHDSYAPPRPGTLARWFVNGAGYFAAVADAILRAQEEIFITDWWLSPEVYLKRPAHSDDWRLDIMLKRKAEEGVRVSILLFKEVELALGINSGYSKRALMLLHPNIKVMRHPDQVTLWAHHEKLLVVDQVVAFLGGLDLAYGRWDDLHYRLTDLGDSSESAASQVIPLRTHFESAVTDFIDRETTPRMPWRDVGVVVHGLPARDLARHFIQRWNFTKTTKAKYKTPTYPYLLPKSTSTANQLPFTLPGGQCTSVQVLRSVDRWSAGTLENSILNAYLHTIRESRHFLYIENQFFISCSDGRTVLNKVGDEIVDRILKAHKQGQCYRVYVLLPLLPGFEGDISTGGGNSIQAILHFTYRWTLCRGEYSILHRLKAAMGTAWRDYISICGLRTHGELGGHPVSELIYIHSKVLIADDRTVIIGSANINDRSLLGKRDSELAVLIEDTETEPSLMNGAEYQAGRFALSLRKHCFSVILGVNTRPDLDLRDPICDDFFQLWQDTAESNANIYEQIFRCLPSNATRSLRTLREYVAVEPLATVSPPLARSELTQVQGHLVHFPLKFLEDESLLPPLGSKEGMIPLEVWT
;
A
#
# COMPACT_ATOMS: atom_id res chain seq x y z
N MET A 1 -37.85 -68.12 51.09
CA MET A 1 -39.21 -67.73 50.65
C MET A 1 -39.16 -66.25 50.31
N THR A 2 -39.67 -65.89 49.11
CA THR A 2 -40.33 -64.61 48.71
C THR A 2 -39.57 -63.28 48.94
N ALA A 3 -39.09 -62.50 47.94
CA ALA A 3 -39.71 -61.82 46.76
C ALA A 3 -40.21 -60.36 47.00
N THR A 4 -39.41 -59.36 46.54
CA THR A 4 -39.67 -58.07 45.79
C THR A 4 -40.82 -57.07 46.16
N PRO A 5 -40.92 -55.80 45.62
CA PRO A 5 -40.09 -54.99 44.67
C PRO A 5 -39.89 -53.44 44.94
N GLU A 6 -38.96 -52.87 44.14
CA GLU A 6 -38.79 -51.55 43.46
C GLU A 6 -39.57 -50.25 43.81
N SER A 7 -38.84 -49.11 43.76
CA SER A 7 -39.35 -47.81 43.28
C SER A 7 -38.34 -47.11 42.34
N LEU A 8 -38.80 -46.76 41.14
CA LEU A 8 -38.07 -46.10 40.04
C LEU A 8 -38.25 -44.57 40.08
N PHE A 9 -37.16 -43.81 40.23
CA PHE A 9 -36.98 -42.46 39.66
C PHE A 9 -35.48 -42.16 39.55
N PRO A 10 -34.91 -41.83 38.37
CA PRO A 10 -33.65 -41.11 38.31
C PRO A 10 -33.94 -39.59 38.29
N THR A 11 -33.46 -38.93 39.34
CA THR A 11 -33.26 -37.49 39.45
C THR A 11 -32.20 -37.00 38.45
N GLY A 12 -32.29 -35.73 38.08
CA GLY A 12 -31.62 -35.16 36.91
C GLY A 12 -30.09 -35.20 36.92
N ASP A 13 -29.52 -35.49 35.76
CA ASP A 13 -28.11 -35.30 35.45
C ASP A 13 -27.84 -33.81 35.23
N GLU A 14 -27.32 -33.14 36.26
CA GLU A 14 -26.46 -31.98 36.07
C GLU A 14 -25.19 -32.43 35.30
N LEU A 15 -24.74 -31.61 34.36
CA LEU A 15 -23.52 -31.85 33.59
C LEU A 15 -22.33 -31.85 34.54
N ASP A 16 -21.85 -33.05 34.88
CA ASP A 16 -20.62 -33.23 35.64
C ASP A 16 -19.44 -32.67 34.84
N SER A 17 -18.74 -31.70 35.43
CA SER A 17 -17.53 -31.06 34.89
C SER A 17 -16.41 -32.07 34.58
N SER A 18 -16.46 -33.28 35.15
CA SER A 18 -15.54 -34.38 34.85
C SER A 18 -15.72 -34.98 33.43
N GLN A 19 -16.88 -34.80 32.79
CA GLN A 19 -17.18 -35.35 31.45
C GLN A 19 -16.71 -34.46 30.28
N LEU A 20 -16.13 -33.30 30.57
CA LEU A 20 -15.48 -32.42 29.59
C LEU A 20 -13.98 -32.73 29.42
N GLN A 21 -13.49 -33.82 30.02
CA GLN A 21 -12.09 -34.26 29.87
C GLN A 21 -11.79 -34.61 28.40
N MET A 22 -10.79 -33.90 27.84
CA MET A 22 -10.27 -34.08 26.48
C MET A 22 -9.50 -35.41 26.36
N GLU A 23 -9.28 -35.88 25.12
CA GLU A 23 -8.47 -37.08 24.85
C GLU A 23 -7.03 -36.89 25.38
N SER A 24 -6.48 -37.91 26.06
CA SER A 24 -5.13 -37.91 26.64
C SER A 24 -4.03 -37.56 25.64
N ASP A 25 -4.23 -37.92 24.37
CA ASP A 25 -3.29 -37.67 23.28
C ASP A 25 -3.13 -36.16 22.94
N GLU A 26 -4.07 -35.30 23.33
CA GLU A 26 -3.94 -33.84 23.19
C GLU A 26 -3.25 -33.19 24.41
N VAL A 27 -3.20 -33.87 25.56
CA VAL A 27 -2.59 -33.40 26.80
C VAL A 27 -1.07 -33.63 26.80
N ASP A 28 -0.57 -34.69 26.15
CA ASP A 28 0.87 -35.00 26.06
C ASP A 28 1.67 -34.07 25.11
N THR A 29 1.02 -33.11 24.45
CA THR A 29 1.68 -32.05 23.66
C THR A 29 1.95 -30.76 24.45
N LEU A 30 1.64 -30.74 25.75
CA LEU A 30 1.83 -29.59 26.64
C LEU A 30 3.32 -29.42 27.02
N LYS A 31 3.97 -28.35 26.55
CA LYS A 31 5.12 -27.76 27.25
C LYS A 31 4.60 -26.85 28.36
N GLU A 32 5.17 -26.93 29.56
CA GLU A 32 4.82 -26.02 30.66
C GLU A 32 5.12 -24.56 30.28
N GLY A 33 4.09 -23.69 30.28
CA GLY A 33 4.24 -22.24 30.16
C GLY A 33 3.78 -21.54 28.87
N GLU A 34 3.21 -22.25 27.89
CA GLU A 34 2.69 -21.63 26.64
C GLU A 34 1.26 -21.07 26.81
N ASP A 35 1.00 -19.86 26.28
CA ASP A 35 -0.33 -19.23 26.27
C ASP A 35 -1.24 -19.91 25.23
N PRO A 36 -2.50 -20.29 25.55
CA PRO A 36 -3.47 -20.79 24.56
C PRO A 36 -3.70 -19.85 23.36
N ALA A 37 -3.41 -18.55 23.46
CA ALA A 37 -3.43 -17.61 22.32
C ALA A 37 -2.37 -17.93 21.25
N ASP A 38 -1.20 -18.45 21.65
CA ASP A 38 -0.09 -18.82 20.76
C ASP A 38 -0.37 -20.08 19.92
N ARG A 39 -1.50 -20.75 20.18
CA ARG A 39 -1.93 -21.98 19.46
C ARG A 39 -2.88 -21.73 18.29
N MET A 40 -3.30 -20.49 18.07
CA MET A 40 -4.13 -20.14 16.92
C MET A 40 -3.35 -20.21 15.61
N HIS A 41 -4.05 -20.42 14.49
CA HIS A 41 -3.39 -20.54 13.19
C HIS A 41 -2.69 -19.23 12.81
N PRO A 42 -1.40 -19.26 12.42
CA PRO A 42 -0.68 -18.07 11.99
C PRO A 42 -1.27 -17.55 10.67
N PHE A 43 -1.04 -16.27 10.37
CA PHE A 43 -1.58 -15.66 9.16
C PHE A 43 -1.12 -16.36 7.88
N LEU A 44 0.11 -16.88 7.83
CA LEU A 44 0.64 -17.61 6.67
C LEU A 44 -0.18 -18.87 6.28
N ALA A 45 -1.02 -19.39 7.18
CA ALA A 45 -1.91 -20.53 6.90
C ALA A 45 -2.90 -20.25 5.75
N ILE A 46 -3.18 -18.98 5.41
CA ILE A 46 -4.04 -18.61 4.25
C ILE A 46 -3.50 -19.12 2.91
N TYR A 47 -2.23 -19.54 2.90
CA TYR A 47 -1.52 -19.95 1.70
C TYR A 47 -1.33 -21.45 1.54
N GLU A 48 -1.65 -22.21 2.58
CA GLU A 48 -1.50 -23.68 2.62
C GLU A 48 -2.88 -24.37 2.73
N LEU A 49 -3.89 -23.74 2.12
CA LEU A 49 -5.27 -24.20 2.21
C LEU A 49 -5.46 -25.56 1.55
N GLN A 50 -5.89 -26.53 2.36
CA GLN A 50 -6.22 -27.87 1.89
C GLN A 50 -7.67 -27.97 1.41
N SER A 51 -7.96 -29.03 0.65
CA SER A 51 -9.32 -29.39 0.27
C SER A 51 -10.21 -29.58 1.50
N LEU A 52 -11.39 -28.96 1.49
CA LEU A 52 -12.38 -29.12 2.57
C LEU A 52 -12.90 -30.55 2.69
N LYS A 53 -12.66 -31.41 1.68
CA LYS A 53 -13.05 -32.83 1.68
C LYS A 53 -12.02 -33.76 2.33
N VAL A 54 -10.80 -33.29 2.64
CA VAL A 54 -9.65 -34.13 3.04
C VAL A 54 -9.39 -34.10 4.57
N HIS A 55 -10.40 -33.76 5.39
CA HIS A 55 -10.28 -33.66 6.87
C HIS A 55 -9.19 -32.67 7.33
N PRO A 56 -9.24 -31.40 6.90
CA PRO A 56 -8.25 -30.43 7.34
C PRO A 56 -8.31 -30.21 8.86
N LEU A 57 -7.16 -29.98 9.48
CA LEU A 57 -7.06 -29.53 10.86
C LEU A 57 -7.58 -28.09 10.95
N VAL A 58 -8.87 -27.94 11.28
CA VAL A 58 -9.53 -26.63 11.35
C VAL A 58 -9.38 -26.02 12.74
N PHE A 59 -9.54 -26.81 13.79
CA PHE A 59 -9.47 -26.34 15.18
C PHE A 59 -8.05 -26.37 15.71
N ALA A 60 -7.71 -25.41 16.58
CA ALA A 60 -6.43 -25.36 17.26
C ALA A 60 -6.27 -26.55 18.23
N PRO A 61 -5.12 -27.24 18.23
CA PRO A 61 -4.84 -28.33 19.17
C PRO A 61 -4.92 -27.87 20.63
N GLY A 62 -5.57 -28.66 21.48
CA GLY A 62 -5.65 -28.38 22.93
C GLY A 62 -6.58 -27.22 23.33
N VAL A 63 -7.30 -26.60 22.38
CA VAL A 63 -8.30 -25.55 22.67
C VAL A 63 -9.71 -26.14 22.51
N PRO A 64 -10.55 -26.12 23.56
CA PRO A 64 -11.88 -26.74 23.50
C PRO A 64 -12.79 -26.00 22.52
N VAL A 65 -13.77 -26.75 21.97
CA VAL A 65 -14.87 -26.20 21.17
C VAL A 65 -16.16 -26.50 21.91
N THR A 66 -16.89 -25.46 22.30
CA THR A 66 -18.15 -25.63 23.04
C THR A 66 -19.33 -25.08 22.25
N ALA A 67 -20.46 -25.78 22.32
CA ALA A 67 -21.72 -25.43 21.71
C ALA A 67 -22.77 -25.12 22.77
N GLN A 68 -23.57 -24.08 22.55
CA GLN A 68 -24.70 -23.68 23.39
C GLN A 68 -25.93 -23.39 22.51
N VAL A 69 -27.07 -24.01 22.82
CA VAL A 69 -28.31 -23.78 22.06
C VAL A 69 -29.05 -22.59 22.68
N VAL A 70 -28.75 -21.39 22.20
CA VAL A 70 -29.18 -20.10 22.80
C VAL A 70 -30.60 -19.66 22.44
N GLY A 71 -31.27 -20.31 21.48
CA GLY A 71 -32.66 -19.96 21.16
C GLY A 71 -33.34 -20.85 20.12
N THR A 72 -34.67 -20.82 20.08
CA THR A 72 -35.47 -21.49 19.06
C THR A 72 -36.55 -20.61 18.47
N GLU A 73 -36.59 -20.51 17.15
CA GLU A 73 -37.64 -19.80 16.41
C GLU A 73 -38.61 -20.84 15.80
N ARG A 74 -39.89 -20.80 16.18
CA ARG A 74 -40.95 -21.69 15.66
C ARG A 74 -41.78 -20.98 14.60
N TYR A 75 -42.09 -21.68 13.51
CA TYR A 75 -42.93 -21.13 12.43
C TYR A 75 -44.15 -21.98 12.14
N THR A 76 -45.30 -21.32 12.10
CA THR A 76 -46.53 -21.78 11.47
C THR A 76 -46.56 -21.24 10.04
N SER A 77 -46.39 -22.10 9.04
CA SER A 77 -46.73 -21.72 7.67
C SER A 77 -48.26 -21.59 7.59
N GLY A 78 -48.79 -20.54 6.95
CA GLY A 78 -50.23 -20.42 6.63
C GLY A 78 -50.74 -21.45 5.61
N SER A 79 -49.95 -22.50 5.35
CA SER A 79 -50.28 -23.64 4.50
C SER A 79 -50.04 -24.93 5.31
N LYS A 80 -50.73 -26.02 4.95
CA LYS A 80 -50.76 -27.35 5.61
C LYS A 80 -49.39 -28.08 5.73
N VAL A 81 -48.27 -27.38 5.79
CA VAL A 81 -46.91 -27.90 5.96
C VAL A 81 -46.47 -27.69 7.41
N GLY A 82 -46.03 -28.77 8.05
CA GLY A 82 -45.76 -28.85 9.49
C GLY A 82 -44.80 -27.78 10.05
N THR A 83 -44.96 -27.52 11.35
CA THR A 83 -44.14 -26.57 12.11
C THR A 83 -42.65 -26.93 12.06
N CYS A 84 -41.82 -26.02 11.56
CA CYS A 84 -40.37 -26.18 11.52
C CYS A 84 -39.72 -25.33 12.62
N THR A 85 -38.99 -25.97 13.54
CA THR A 85 -38.21 -25.27 14.57
C THR A 85 -36.79 -25.02 14.05
N LEU A 86 -36.34 -23.77 14.12
CA LEU A 86 -34.96 -23.36 13.84
C LEU A 86 -34.25 -23.13 15.18
N TYR A 87 -33.09 -23.75 15.36
CA TYR A 87 -32.26 -23.67 16.56
C TYR A 87 -31.08 -22.73 16.26
N SER A 88 -30.85 -21.75 17.13
CA SER A 88 -29.66 -20.90 17.13
C SER A 88 -28.61 -21.54 18.03
N VAL A 89 -27.50 -21.96 17.45
CA VAL A 89 -26.39 -22.62 18.15
C VAL A 89 -25.22 -21.65 18.20
N ARG A 90 -24.89 -21.18 19.39
CA ARG A 90 -23.68 -20.39 19.66
C ARG A 90 -22.52 -21.36 19.87
N LEU A 91 -21.40 -21.10 19.23
CA LEU A 91 -20.18 -21.90 19.28
C LEU A 91 -19.04 -21.00 19.74
N THR A 92 -18.12 -21.56 20.53
CA THR A 92 -16.92 -20.86 21.01
C THR A 92 -15.69 -21.74 20.88
N HIS A 93 -14.57 -21.13 20.51
CA HIS A 93 -13.25 -21.76 20.40
C HIS A 93 -12.16 -20.70 20.60
N GLY A 94 -11.41 -20.77 21.71
CA GLY A 94 -10.54 -19.67 22.14
C GLY A 94 -11.33 -18.36 22.26
N ASP A 95 -10.79 -17.28 21.69
CA ASP A 95 -11.44 -15.96 21.66
C ASP A 95 -12.54 -15.82 20.58
N PHE A 96 -12.74 -16.86 19.77
CA PHE A 96 -13.72 -16.83 18.69
C PHE A 96 -15.09 -17.31 19.16
N SER A 97 -16.11 -16.51 18.89
CA SER A 97 -17.52 -16.86 19.13
C SER A 97 -18.35 -16.59 17.87
N TRP A 98 -19.20 -17.53 17.49
CA TRP A 98 -20.12 -17.37 16.35
C TRP A 98 -21.44 -18.10 16.58
N THR A 99 -22.48 -17.70 15.84
CA THR A 99 -23.80 -18.32 15.93
C THR A 99 -24.21 -18.87 14.58
N THR A 100 -24.65 -20.13 14.54
CA THR A 100 -25.23 -20.76 13.34
C THR A 100 -26.69 -21.13 13.58
N LYS A 101 -27.51 -21.07 12.53
CA LYS A 101 -28.95 -21.39 12.60
C LYS A 101 -29.24 -22.71 11.91
N LYS A 102 -29.65 -23.73 12.66
CA LYS A 102 -29.88 -25.10 12.14
C LYS A 102 -31.31 -25.58 12.35
N LYS A 103 -31.83 -26.31 11.37
CA LYS A 103 -33.09 -27.05 11.52
C LYS A 103 -32.79 -28.41 12.13
N TYR A 104 -33.79 -29.02 12.79
CA TYR A 104 -33.65 -30.39 13.30
C TYR A 104 -33.17 -31.39 12.24
N ARG A 105 -33.66 -31.24 11.00
CA ARG A 105 -33.23 -32.05 9.85
C ARG A 105 -31.72 -31.99 9.59
N HIS A 106 -31.07 -30.85 9.83
CA HIS A 106 -29.62 -30.73 9.64
C HIS A 106 -28.85 -31.59 10.66
N PHE A 107 -29.34 -31.70 11.89
CA PHE A 107 -28.75 -32.60 12.90
C PHE A 107 -28.92 -34.08 12.50
N GLN A 108 -30.07 -34.44 11.92
CA GLN A 108 -30.31 -35.79 11.39
C GLN A 108 -29.38 -36.13 10.22
N GLU A 109 -29.15 -35.17 9.32
CA GLU A 109 -28.23 -35.32 8.19
C GLU A 109 -26.79 -35.47 8.68
N LEU A 110 -26.33 -34.62 9.61
CA LEU A 110 -25.02 -34.74 10.25
C LEU A 110 -24.83 -36.12 10.91
N HIS A 111 -25.79 -36.55 11.73
CA HIS A 111 -25.70 -37.83 12.44
C HIS A 111 -25.55 -39.02 11.47
N ARG A 112 -26.33 -39.02 10.38
CA ARG A 112 -26.26 -40.05 9.34
C ARG A 112 -24.91 -40.06 8.65
N ASP A 113 -24.35 -38.90 8.35
CA ASP A 113 -23.07 -38.80 7.62
C ASP A 113 -21.88 -39.19 8.52
N LEU A 114 -21.92 -38.84 9.82
CA LEU A 114 -20.95 -39.32 10.81
C LEU A 114 -21.03 -40.84 11.03
N LEU A 115 -22.23 -41.43 11.08
CA LEU A 115 -22.40 -42.89 11.15
C LEU A 115 -21.83 -43.59 9.91
N ARG A 116 -22.09 -43.06 8.71
CA ARG A 116 -21.50 -43.57 7.46
C ARG A 116 -19.98 -43.50 7.50
N HIS A 117 -19.42 -42.42 8.03
CA HIS A 117 -17.97 -42.28 8.18
C HIS A 117 -17.40 -43.33 9.14
N LYS A 118 -18.02 -43.53 10.31
CA LYS A 118 -17.63 -44.58 11.26
C LYS A 118 -17.62 -45.96 10.60
N VAL A 119 -18.70 -46.30 9.89
CA VAL A 119 -18.83 -47.59 9.18
C VAL A 119 -17.77 -47.72 8.08
N LEU A 120 -17.58 -46.69 7.26
CA LEU A 120 -16.59 -46.71 6.18
C LEU A 120 -15.17 -46.94 6.71
N MET A 121 -14.79 -46.25 7.80
CA MET A 121 -13.47 -46.42 8.42
C MET A 121 -13.30 -47.80 9.07
N SER A 122 -14.39 -48.40 9.59
CA SER A 122 -14.36 -49.78 10.12
C SER A 122 -14.19 -50.87 9.05
N LEU A 123 -14.46 -50.56 7.77
CA LEU A 123 -14.44 -51.50 6.64
C LEU A 123 -13.15 -51.43 5.80
N LEU A 124 -12.26 -50.45 6.01
CA LEU A 124 -11.02 -50.28 5.24
C LEU A 124 -9.91 -51.24 5.72
N PRO A 125 -9.41 -52.17 4.89
CA PRO A 125 -8.43 -53.19 5.31
C PRO A 125 -7.03 -52.65 5.64
N LEU A 126 -6.68 -51.47 5.11
CA LEU A 126 -5.33 -50.89 5.18
C LEU A 126 -5.02 -50.13 6.48
N ALA A 127 -6.00 -49.88 7.35
CA ALA A 127 -5.77 -49.30 8.68
C ALA A 127 -5.14 -50.30 9.68
N ARG A 128 -4.95 -51.57 9.28
CA ARG A 128 -4.35 -52.60 10.15
C ARG A 128 -2.82 -52.64 10.14
N PHE A 129 -2.15 -52.10 9.11
CA PHE A 129 -0.72 -52.38 8.86
C PHE A 129 0.19 -51.17 8.60
N ALA A 130 -0.31 -49.93 8.58
CA ALA A 130 0.54 -48.75 8.44
C ALA A 130 0.34 -47.81 9.64
N VAL A 131 1.46 -47.49 10.30
CA VAL A 131 1.63 -46.60 11.47
C VAL A 131 1.28 -47.24 12.83
N ALA A 132 2.31 -47.49 13.63
CA ALA A 132 2.17 -47.73 15.06
C ALA A 132 1.62 -46.44 15.69
N TYR A 133 0.43 -46.52 16.31
CA TYR A 133 -0.44 -45.41 16.75
C TYR A 133 -1.17 -44.66 15.63
N SER A 134 -2.44 -45.03 15.41
CA SER A 134 -3.39 -44.26 14.60
C SER A 134 -4.64 -43.97 15.45
N PRO A 135 -5.14 -42.71 15.52
CA PRO A 135 -6.35 -42.34 16.26
C PRO A 135 -7.63 -43.07 15.79
N ALA A 136 -7.56 -43.79 14.67
CA ALA A 136 -8.62 -44.68 14.20
C ALA A 136 -8.82 -45.94 15.08
N ARG A 137 -7.82 -46.37 15.86
CA ARG A 137 -7.94 -47.57 16.73
C ARG A 137 -8.83 -47.32 17.95
N ASP A 138 -8.79 -46.14 18.57
CA ASP A 138 -9.61 -45.81 19.75
C ASP A 138 -11.02 -45.30 19.40
N ALA A 139 -11.19 -44.62 18.26
CA ALA A 139 -12.50 -44.14 17.81
C ALA A 139 -13.49 -45.27 17.48
N GLY A 140 -12.99 -46.46 17.14
CA GLY A 140 -13.80 -47.67 16.92
C GLY A 140 -14.50 -48.17 18.18
N ASN A 141 -13.90 -47.97 19.36
CA ASN A 141 -14.41 -48.46 20.64
C ASN A 141 -15.36 -47.47 21.37
N ARG A 142 -15.39 -46.19 20.98
CA ARG A 142 -16.26 -45.19 21.64
C ARG A 142 -17.66 -45.15 21.02
N GLU A 143 -18.69 -45.24 21.86
CA GLU A 143 -20.09 -45.17 21.43
C GLU A 143 -20.45 -43.76 20.92
N MET A 144 -21.07 -43.70 19.74
CA MET A 144 -21.52 -42.42 19.19
C MET A 144 -22.78 -41.98 19.95
N PRO A 145 -22.87 -40.71 20.41
CA PRO A 145 -24.07 -40.19 21.07
C PRO A 145 -25.32 -40.40 20.22
N SER A 146 -26.43 -40.81 20.84
CA SER A 146 -27.69 -41.03 20.13
C SER A 146 -28.38 -39.70 19.80
N LEU A 147 -28.85 -39.56 18.56
CA LEU A 147 -29.69 -38.42 18.18
C LEU A 147 -31.14 -38.68 18.63
N PRO A 148 -31.86 -37.69 19.19
CA PRO A 148 -33.24 -37.90 19.63
C PRO A 148 -34.16 -38.39 18.49
N ARG A 149 -35.09 -39.31 18.75
CA ARG A 149 -36.13 -39.68 17.78
C ARG A 149 -37.23 -38.63 17.79
N ALA A 150 -37.62 -38.13 16.62
CA ALA A 150 -38.79 -37.27 16.49
C ALA A 150 -40.05 -38.15 16.53
N GLY A 151 -40.64 -38.31 17.71
CA GLY A 151 -41.99 -38.89 17.84
C GLY A 151 -43.05 -37.94 17.27
N PRO A 152 -44.10 -38.45 16.63
CA PRO A 152 -45.21 -37.64 16.16
C PRO A 152 -46.21 -37.44 17.30
N GLU A 153 -46.01 -36.46 18.20
CA GLU A 153 -47.10 -35.92 19.01
C GLU A 153 -46.69 -34.64 19.75
N GLY A 154 -47.63 -33.70 19.79
CA GLY A 154 -47.44 -32.37 20.33
C GLY A 154 -47.41 -32.33 21.85
N SER A 155 -46.38 -31.72 22.43
CA SER A 155 -46.50 -31.08 23.73
C SER A 155 -45.46 -29.97 23.86
N THR A 156 -45.94 -28.79 24.25
CA THR A 156 -45.17 -27.56 24.49
C THR A 156 -44.16 -27.68 25.64
N ARG A 157 -44.25 -28.72 26.48
CA ARG A 157 -43.37 -28.93 27.66
C ARG A 157 -41.96 -29.49 27.38
N HIS A 158 -41.63 -29.91 26.16
CA HIS A 158 -40.33 -30.53 25.83
C HIS A 158 -39.36 -29.65 25.01
N ALA A 159 -39.65 -28.36 24.84
CA ALA A 159 -38.79 -27.48 24.04
C ALA A 159 -37.42 -27.25 24.68
N ALA A 160 -37.39 -26.93 25.98
CA ALA A 160 -36.18 -26.66 26.76
C ALA A 160 -35.33 -27.93 26.95
N SER A 161 -35.96 -29.08 27.21
CA SER A 161 -35.25 -30.36 27.29
C SER A 161 -34.59 -30.70 25.95
N LYS A 162 -35.31 -30.52 24.83
CA LYS A 162 -34.77 -30.80 23.49
C LYS A 162 -33.59 -29.90 23.11
N GLN A 163 -33.60 -28.63 23.51
CA GLN A 163 -32.46 -27.72 23.33
C GLN A 163 -31.24 -28.24 24.09
N LYS A 164 -31.40 -28.56 25.38
CA LYS A 164 -30.30 -29.06 26.22
C LYS A 164 -29.76 -30.43 25.76
N TYR A 165 -30.63 -31.32 25.27
CA TYR A 165 -30.18 -32.58 24.67
C TYR A 165 -29.38 -32.39 23.38
N LEU A 166 -29.80 -31.48 22.49
CA LEU A 166 -29.05 -31.18 21.27
C LEU A 166 -27.70 -30.51 21.59
N GLU A 167 -27.66 -29.67 22.63
CA GLU A 167 -26.44 -29.08 23.16
C GLU A 167 -25.47 -30.17 23.65
N ASN A 168 -25.93 -31.07 24.54
CA ASN A 168 -25.12 -32.17 25.06
C ASN A 168 -24.64 -33.12 23.95
N TYR A 169 -25.51 -33.41 22.97
CA TYR A 169 -25.17 -34.21 21.78
C TYR A 169 -24.02 -33.58 20.99
N LEU A 170 -24.08 -32.26 20.73
CA LEU A 170 -23.02 -31.55 20.01
C LEU A 170 -21.72 -31.50 20.81
N ASN A 171 -21.77 -31.14 22.10
CA ASN A 171 -20.57 -31.04 22.93
C ASN A 171 -19.84 -32.39 23.04
N ARG A 172 -20.57 -33.52 23.18
CA ARG A 172 -19.96 -34.86 23.15
C ARG A 172 -19.31 -35.22 21.81
N LEU A 173 -19.84 -34.73 20.69
CA LEU A 173 -19.19 -34.95 19.39
C LEU A 173 -17.97 -34.06 19.19
N LEU A 174 -17.99 -32.85 19.77
CA LEU A 174 -16.89 -31.89 19.68
C LEU A 174 -15.69 -32.27 20.54
N THR A 175 -15.86 -33.06 21.61
CA THR A 175 -14.73 -33.61 22.38
C THR A 175 -14.01 -34.74 21.64
N MET A 176 -14.63 -35.36 20.63
CA MET A 176 -14.07 -36.48 19.89
C MET A 176 -13.40 -36.00 18.60
N SER A 177 -12.07 -35.99 18.58
CA SER A 177 -11.24 -35.51 17.45
C SER A 177 -11.65 -36.11 16.09
N PHE A 178 -11.95 -37.41 16.07
CA PHE A 178 -12.41 -38.17 14.91
C PHE A 178 -13.69 -37.60 14.25
N TYR A 179 -14.67 -37.17 15.06
CA TYR A 179 -15.91 -36.58 14.53
C TYR A 179 -15.80 -35.06 14.36
N ARG A 180 -15.07 -34.38 15.24
CA ARG A 180 -14.85 -32.93 15.21
C ARG A 180 -14.23 -32.47 13.89
N ASN A 181 -13.20 -33.18 13.42
CA ASN A 181 -12.43 -32.81 12.23
C ASN A 181 -13.00 -33.38 10.92
N TYR A 182 -14.14 -34.09 10.99
CA TYR A 182 -14.81 -34.62 9.80
C TYR A 182 -15.44 -33.50 8.95
N HIS A 183 -15.34 -33.58 7.63
CA HIS A 183 -15.81 -32.51 6.73
C HIS A 183 -17.31 -32.19 6.87
N ALA A 184 -18.16 -33.17 7.19
CA ALA A 184 -19.58 -32.91 7.41
C ALA A 184 -19.83 -32.17 8.73
N MET A 185 -18.97 -32.36 9.75
CA MET A 185 -19.01 -31.58 10.98
C MET A 185 -18.57 -30.15 10.71
N THR A 186 -17.47 -29.92 9.97
CA THR A 186 -17.02 -28.56 9.66
C THR A 186 -18.02 -27.79 8.77
N GLU A 187 -18.67 -28.47 7.81
CA GLU A 187 -19.79 -27.90 7.05
C GLU A 187 -21.00 -27.57 7.95
N PHE A 188 -21.31 -28.45 8.90
CA PHE A 188 -22.37 -28.19 9.88
C PHE A 188 -22.03 -27.00 10.78
N LEU A 189 -20.81 -26.88 11.27
CA LEU A 189 -20.38 -25.78 12.14
C LEU A 189 -20.12 -24.48 11.36
N GLU A 190 -20.14 -24.52 10.03
CA GLU A 190 -19.85 -23.39 9.14
C GLU A 190 -18.45 -22.81 9.39
N VAL A 191 -17.44 -23.69 9.47
CA VAL A 191 -16.03 -23.33 9.72
C VAL A 191 -15.10 -23.79 8.60
N SER A 192 -13.98 -23.10 8.43
CA SER A 192 -12.89 -23.46 7.51
C SER A 192 -11.53 -23.13 8.13
N GLN A 193 -10.44 -23.47 7.44
CA GLN A 193 -9.06 -23.11 7.85
C GLN A 193 -8.86 -21.59 8.03
N LEU A 194 -9.74 -20.74 7.48
CA LEU A 194 -9.70 -19.28 7.63
C LEU A 194 -10.49 -18.76 8.85
N SER A 195 -11.20 -19.64 9.55
CA SER A 195 -12.12 -19.24 10.62
C SER A 195 -11.40 -18.71 11.86
N PHE A 196 -10.26 -19.31 12.21
CA PHE A 196 -9.55 -19.09 13.48
C PHE A 196 -8.14 -18.52 13.26
N ILE A 197 -8.03 -17.55 12.36
CA ILE A 197 -6.81 -16.76 12.13
C ILE A 197 -7.04 -15.39 12.79
N PRO A 198 -6.38 -15.05 13.92
CA PRO A 198 -6.61 -13.80 14.66
C PRO A 198 -6.43 -12.55 13.80
N ASP A 199 -5.44 -12.60 12.91
CA ASP A 199 -5.13 -11.52 11.98
C ASP A 199 -6.16 -11.30 10.87
N LEU A 200 -7.11 -12.21 10.67
CA LEU A 200 -8.29 -11.99 9.80
C LEU A 200 -9.48 -11.43 10.58
N GLY A 201 -9.29 -11.08 11.85
CA GLY A 201 -10.30 -10.57 12.75
C GLY A 201 -11.27 -11.67 13.19
N ARG A 202 -12.48 -11.27 13.57
CA ARG A 202 -13.53 -12.20 14.02
C ARG A 202 -13.83 -13.23 12.92
N LYS A 203 -14.33 -14.42 13.32
CA LYS A 203 -14.62 -15.52 12.39
C LYS A 203 -15.44 -15.07 11.16
N GLY A 204 -16.41 -14.19 11.38
CA GLY A 204 -17.30 -13.71 10.31
C GLY A 204 -18.28 -14.78 9.83
N LEU A 205 -18.93 -14.52 8.69
CA LEU A 205 -19.93 -15.41 8.11
C LEU A 205 -19.28 -16.34 7.08
N GLU A 206 -19.54 -17.63 7.22
CA GLU A 206 -18.99 -18.65 6.31
C GLU A 206 -20.04 -19.68 5.92
N GLY A 207 -19.91 -20.26 4.74
CA GLY A 207 -20.67 -21.45 4.39
C GLY A 207 -20.86 -21.68 2.90
N MET A 208 -21.60 -22.77 2.63
CA MET A 208 -21.90 -23.24 1.30
C MET A 208 -22.94 -22.38 0.58
N ILE A 209 -22.59 -21.88 -0.61
CA ILE A 209 -23.51 -21.09 -1.45
C ILE A 209 -23.37 -21.40 -2.95
N ARG A 210 -24.43 -21.12 -3.72
CA ARG A 210 -24.40 -21.21 -5.19
C ARG A 210 -24.10 -19.84 -5.79
N LYS A 211 -23.03 -19.75 -6.57
CA LYS A 211 -22.52 -18.53 -7.20
C LYS A 211 -22.79 -18.56 -8.72
N ARG A 212 -23.25 -17.44 -9.30
CA ARG A 212 -23.46 -17.28 -10.75
C ARG A 212 -22.17 -16.88 -11.47
N SER A 213 -21.87 -17.43 -12.65
CA SER A 213 -20.73 -17.00 -13.48
C SER A 213 -20.85 -15.53 -13.92
N GLY A 214 -19.72 -14.89 -14.25
CA GLY A 214 -19.66 -13.48 -14.67
C GLY A 214 -19.53 -12.44 -13.53
N GLY A 215 -19.97 -11.21 -13.84
CA GLY A 215 -20.13 -10.11 -12.88
C GLY A 215 -19.15 -8.93 -12.98
N HIS A 216 -18.20 -8.94 -13.90
CA HIS A 216 -17.26 -7.81 -14.07
C HIS A 216 -17.95 -6.63 -14.75
N ARG A 217 -17.73 -5.40 -14.22
CA ARG A 217 -18.28 -4.15 -14.80
C ARG A 217 -17.32 -3.49 -15.83
N VAL A 218 -16.23 -4.15 -16.22
CA VAL A 218 -15.23 -3.61 -17.16
C VAL A 218 -15.71 -3.76 -18.61
N PRO A 219 -15.71 -2.69 -19.44
CA PRO A 219 -16.04 -2.78 -20.86
C PRO A 219 -14.98 -3.62 -21.60
N GLY A 220 -15.40 -4.64 -22.34
CA GLY A 220 -14.51 -5.47 -23.18
C GLY A 220 -14.38 -6.95 -22.77
N LEU A 221 -14.97 -7.36 -21.64
CA LEU A 221 -15.02 -8.77 -21.18
C LEU A 221 -16.46 -9.28 -20.97
N THR A 222 -17.43 -8.65 -21.62
CA THR A 222 -18.78 -9.18 -21.78
C THR A 222 -18.74 -10.26 -22.87
N CYS A 223 -18.77 -11.53 -22.47
CA CYS A 223 -19.05 -12.62 -23.39
C CYS A 223 -20.32 -12.28 -24.19
N CYS A 224 -20.27 -12.57 -25.49
CA CYS A 224 -21.31 -12.34 -26.49
C CYS A 224 -22.72 -12.69 -25.99
N GLY A 225 -23.69 -11.82 -26.30
CA GLY A 225 -25.11 -12.14 -26.30
C GLY A 225 -25.93 -11.44 -25.21
N ARG A 226 -26.91 -10.66 -25.65
CA ARG A 226 -27.97 -10.04 -24.83
C ARG A 226 -29.00 -11.05 -24.28
N ASP A 227 -28.75 -12.35 -24.36
CA ASP A 227 -29.70 -13.40 -23.98
C ASP A 227 -29.22 -14.23 -22.77
N GLN A 228 -30.17 -14.56 -21.89
CA GLN A 228 -30.03 -15.22 -20.57
C GLN A 228 -29.40 -16.65 -20.58
N VAL A 229 -28.71 -17.07 -21.64
CA VAL A 229 -28.43 -18.49 -21.95
C VAL A 229 -27.04 -18.98 -21.52
N CYS A 230 -26.12 -18.13 -21.02
CA CYS A 230 -24.74 -18.56 -20.73
C CYS A 230 -24.28 -18.48 -19.25
N TYR A 231 -25.20 -18.39 -18.28
CA TYR A 231 -24.82 -18.36 -16.85
C TYR A 231 -24.74 -19.75 -16.22
N ARG A 232 -23.59 -20.09 -15.67
CA ARG A 232 -23.37 -21.34 -14.92
C ARG A 232 -23.42 -21.06 -13.42
N TRP A 233 -24.19 -21.88 -12.70
CA TRP A 233 -24.18 -21.88 -11.24
C TRP A 233 -23.14 -22.87 -10.73
N SER A 234 -22.32 -22.44 -9.78
CA SER A 234 -21.31 -23.28 -9.15
C SER A 234 -21.43 -23.25 -7.64
N LYS A 235 -21.23 -24.40 -6.99
CA LYS A 235 -21.14 -24.48 -5.53
C LYS A 235 -19.78 -23.94 -5.08
N ARG A 236 -19.77 -23.05 -4.10
CA ARG A 236 -18.57 -22.41 -3.55
C ARG A 236 -18.71 -22.29 -2.03
N TRP A 237 -17.59 -22.30 -1.33
CA TRP A 237 -17.52 -21.88 0.07
C TRP A 237 -17.30 -20.37 0.08
N LEU A 238 -18.23 -19.61 0.66
CA LEU A 238 -18.13 -18.15 0.80
C LEU A 238 -17.64 -17.84 2.22
N VAL A 239 -16.70 -16.92 2.32
CA VAL A 239 -16.18 -16.39 3.59
C VAL A 239 -16.33 -14.87 3.54
N VAL A 240 -16.90 -14.30 4.60
CA VAL A 240 -17.11 -12.86 4.75
C VAL A 240 -16.40 -12.46 6.04
N LYS A 241 -15.41 -11.58 5.89
CA LYS A 241 -14.62 -11.02 6.99
C LYS A 241 -15.00 -9.55 7.19
N ASP A 242 -14.22 -8.87 8.02
CA ASP A 242 -14.41 -7.47 8.40
C ASP A 242 -14.43 -6.50 7.21
N SER A 243 -13.51 -6.64 6.26
CA SER A 243 -13.25 -5.64 5.21
C SER A 243 -13.30 -6.22 3.79
N PHE A 244 -13.60 -7.51 3.66
CA PHE A 244 -13.67 -8.22 2.39
C PHE A 244 -14.54 -9.47 2.47
N LEU A 245 -14.90 -9.99 1.30
CA LEU A 245 -15.44 -11.33 1.12
C LEU A 245 -14.61 -12.11 0.11
N LEU A 246 -14.58 -13.43 0.23
CA LEU A 246 -13.91 -14.30 -0.73
C LEU A 246 -14.71 -15.58 -0.96
N TYR A 247 -14.43 -16.26 -2.06
CA TYR A 247 -14.99 -17.60 -2.26
C TYR A 247 -13.92 -18.60 -2.69
N MET A 248 -14.03 -19.82 -2.16
CA MET A 248 -13.08 -20.91 -2.36
C MET A 248 -13.67 -22.04 -3.18
N CYS A 249 -12.78 -22.77 -3.86
CA CYS A 249 -13.12 -24.03 -4.50
C CYS A 249 -13.12 -25.17 -3.46
N LEU A 250 -14.19 -25.95 -3.40
CA LEU A 250 -14.34 -27.02 -2.40
C LEU A 250 -13.37 -28.18 -2.60
N GLU A 251 -13.07 -28.48 -3.87
CA GLU A 251 -12.26 -29.64 -4.23
C GLU A 251 -10.79 -29.38 -3.98
N THR A 252 -10.33 -28.16 -4.22
CA THR A 252 -8.91 -27.79 -4.09
C THR A 252 -8.60 -26.97 -2.85
N GLY A 253 -9.59 -26.41 -2.14
CA GLY A 253 -9.37 -25.45 -1.06
C GLY A 253 -8.96 -24.05 -1.54
N ALA A 254 -8.55 -23.90 -2.79
CA ALA A 254 -7.97 -22.67 -3.31
C ALA A 254 -8.96 -21.49 -3.33
N ILE A 255 -8.50 -20.33 -2.87
CA ILE A 255 -9.20 -19.05 -3.01
C ILE A 255 -9.35 -18.74 -4.50
N SER A 256 -10.60 -18.63 -4.95
CA SER A 256 -10.91 -18.38 -6.35
C SER A 256 -11.05 -16.90 -6.67
N PHE A 257 -11.41 -16.07 -5.68
CA PHE A 257 -11.52 -14.62 -5.80
C PHE A 257 -11.68 -13.96 -4.43
N VAL A 258 -11.19 -12.73 -4.33
CA VAL A 258 -11.34 -11.83 -3.17
C VAL A 258 -11.99 -10.54 -3.65
N GLN A 259 -13.03 -10.09 -2.95
CA GLN A 259 -13.73 -8.84 -3.18
C GLN A 259 -13.58 -7.96 -1.95
N LEU A 260 -12.81 -6.87 -2.07
CA LEU A 260 -12.66 -5.88 -1.01
C LEU A 260 -13.93 -5.01 -0.95
N PHE A 261 -14.30 -4.57 0.26
CA PHE A 261 -15.36 -3.57 0.42
C PHE A 261 -14.86 -2.21 -0.06
N ASP A 262 -15.75 -1.47 -0.74
CA ASP A 262 -15.48 -0.16 -1.32
C ASP A 262 -16.75 0.72 -1.25
N PRO A 263 -16.68 2.01 -1.63
CA PRO A 263 -17.84 2.90 -1.60
C PRO A 263 -19.03 2.48 -2.48
N GLY A 264 -18.81 1.57 -3.43
CA GLY A 264 -19.86 0.99 -4.25
C GLY A 264 -20.51 -0.25 -3.62
N PHE A 265 -20.19 -0.56 -2.36
CA PHE A 265 -20.66 -1.77 -1.70
C PHE A 265 -22.15 -1.71 -1.38
N GLU A 266 -22.92 -2.60 -2.01
CA GLU A 266 -24.37 -2.70 -1.78
C GLU A 266 -24.82 -4.16 -1.74
N VAL A 267 -25.75 -4.48 -0.84
CA VAL A 267 -26.33 -5.82 -0.73
C VAL A 267 -27.83 -5.77 -0.98
N GLN A 268 -28.28 -6.46 -2.03
CA GLN A 268 -29.67 -6.51 -2.44
C GLN A 268 -30.22 -7.94 -2.39
N VAL A 269 -31.49 -8.09 -2.02
CA VAL A 269 -32.17 -9.40 -1.95
C VAL A 269 -33.41 -9.41 -2.83
N GLY A 270 -33.62 -10.55 -3.52
CA GLY A 270 -34.89 -10.85 -4.17
C GLY A 270 -34.83 -10.96 -5.69
N LYS A 271 -35.91 -11.47 -6.28
CA LYS A 271 -35.95 -11.83 -7.70
C LYS A 271 -35.76 -10.64 -8.64
N ARG A 272 -36.27 -9.46 -8.28
CA ARG A 272 -36.18 -8.25 -9.10
C ARG A 272 -34.72 -7.77 -9.28
N SER A 273 -33.91 -7.86 -8.23
CA SER A 273 -32.51 -7.42 -8.24
C SER A 273 -31.52 -8.49 -8.71
N THR A 274 -31.86 -9.76 -8.52
CA THR A 274 -30.91 -10.89 -8.70
C THR A 274 -31.24 -11.83 -9.86
N GLU A 275 -32.42 -11.69 -10.46
CA GLU A 275 -33.00 -12.63 -11.44
C GLU A 275 -33.16 -14.08 -10.88
N ALA A 276 -32.91 -14.28 -9.59
CA ALA A 276 -33.00 -15.56 -8.91
C ALA A 276 -34.10 -15.52 -7.82
N ARG A 277 -34.93 -16.57 -7.73
CA ARG A 277 -36.08 -16.65 -6.81
C ARG A 277 -35.72 -16.34 -5.35
N HIS A 278 -34.52 -16.75 -4.90
CA HIS A 278 -33.96 -16.49 -3.57
C HIS A 278 -32.50 -16.02 -3.71
N GLY A 279 -32.27 -14.98 -4.51
CA GLY A 279 -30.93 -14.46 -4.75
C GLY A 279 -30.51 -13.37 -3.77
N VAL A 280 -29.19 -13.30 -3.53
CA VAL A 280 -28.49 -12.19 -2.88
C VAL A 280 -27.50 -11.64 -3.91
N ARG A 281 -27.54 -10.33 -4.13
CA ARG A 281 -26.62 -9.62 -5.02
C ARG A 281 -25.75 -8.71 -4.17
N ILE A 282 -24.44 -8.81 -4.36
CA ILE A 282 -23.43 -8.01 -3.67
C ILE A 282 -22.69 -7.23 -4.74
N ASP A 283 -22.87 -5.92 -4.75
CA ASP A 283 -22.20 -5.00 -5.65
C ASP A 283 -20.98 -4.38 -4.96
N THR A 284 -19.94 -4.10 -5.74
CA THR A 284 -18.88 -3.12 -5.48
C THR A 284 -18.71 -2.27 -6.74
N SER A 285 -17.85 -1.26 -6.72
CA SER A 285 -17.61 -0.36 -7.86
C SER A 285 -17.23 -1.11 -9.14
N HIS A 286 -16.52 -2.23 -9.00
CA HIS A 286 -15.94 -3.00 -10.10
C HIS A 286 -16.63 -4.35 -10.37
N ARG A 287 -17.44 -4.88 -9.44
CA ARG A 287 -18.02 -6.22 -9.60
C ARG A 287 -19.42 -6.36 -8.98
N SER A 288 -20.26 -7.15 -9.66
CA SER A 288 -21.52 -7.66 -9.12
C SER A 288 -21.44 -9.16 -8.92
N LEU A 289 -21.61 -9.62 -7.67
CA LEU A 289 -21.67 -11.02 -7.30
C LEU A 289 -23.12 -11.43 -7.04
N ILE A 290 -23.60 -12.43 -7.75
CA ILE A 290 -24.96 -12.98 -7.57
C ILE A 290 -24.88 -14.39 -6.99
N LEU A 291 -25.52 -14.53 -5.84
CA LEU A 291 -25.59 -15.73 -5.03
C LEU A 291 -27.04 -16.25 -5.00
N LYS A 292 -27.20 -17.56 -4.87
CA LYS A 292 -28.51 -18.22 -4.76
C LYS A 292 -28.59 -19.04 -3.48
N CYS A 293 -29.59 -18.72 -2.66
CA CYS A 293 -29.89 -19.39 -1.40
C CYS A 293 -31.03 -20.41 -1.56
N ASN A 294 -31.20 -21.29 -0.57
CA ASN A 294 -32.24 -22.32 -0.59
C ASN A 294 -33.63 -21.79 -0.22
N SER A 295 -33.69 -20.68 0.52
CA SER A 295 -34.94 -20.03 0.92
C SER A 295 -34.78 -18.51 0.96
N TYR A 296 -35.89 -17.78 0.83
CA TYR A 296 -35.90 -16.32 0.96
C TYR A 296 -35.37 -15.85 2.33
N ARG A 297 -35.68 -16.59 3.40
CA ARG A 297 -35.19 -16.28 4.75
C ARG A 297 -33.68 -16.43 4.87
N GLN A 298 -33.11 -17.48 4.27
CA GLN A 298 -31.66 -17.62 4.21
C GLN A 298 -31.03 -16.47 3.41
N ALA A 299 -31.63 -16.06 2.29
CA ALA A 299 -31.16 -14.91 1.52
C ALA A 299 -31.17 -13.61 2.34
N ARG A 300 -32.25 -13.35 3.10
CA ARG A 300 -32.33 -12.20 4.01
C ARG A 300 -31.29 -12.26 5.13
N TRP A 301 -31.09 -13.43 5.72
CA TRP A 301 -30.10 -13.61 6.79
C TRP A 301 -28.68 -13.35 6.28
N TRP A 302 -28.29 -13.97 5.16
CA TRP A 302 -27.00 -13.70 4.51
C TRP A 302 -26.80 -12.21 4.23
N ALA A 303 -27.82 -11.56 3.64
CA ALA A 303 -27.72 -10.14 3.34
C ALA A 303 -27.58 -9.26 4.58
N GLN A 304 -28.35 -9.54 5.63
CA GLN A 304 -28.30 -8.81 6.89
C GLN A 304 -26.92 -8.94 7.55
N GLU A 305 -26.42 -10.17 7.74
CA GLU A 305 -25.13 -10.42 8.38
C GLU A 305 -23.96 -9.82 7.58
N ILE A 306 -24.00 -9.91 6.24
CA ILE A 306 -22.99 -9.27 5.39
C ILE A 306 -23.02 -7.75 5.59
N THR A 307 -24.22 -7.17 5.64
CA THR A 307 -24.38 -5.72 5.83
C THR A 307 -23.91 -5.29 7.21
N GLU A 308 -24.20 -6.05 8.26
CA GLU A 308 -23.76 -5.79 9.63
C GLU A 308 -22.24 -5.89 9.78
N LEU A 309 -21.60 -6.89 9.17
CA LEU A 309 -20.13 -7.00 9.15
C LEU A 309 -19.47 -5.84 8.40
N ALA A 310 -20.05 -5.46 7.26
CA ALA A 310 -19.55 -4.35 6.46
C ALA A 310 -19.72 -3.01 7.20
N GLN A 311 -20.86 -2.76 7.85
CA GLN A 311 -21.16 -1.52 8.57
C GLN A 311 -20.50 -1.41 9.95
N GLY A 312 -20.09 -2.54 10.53
CA GLY A 312 -19.33 -2.58 11.77
C GLY A 312 -17.83 -2.46 11.51
N PRO A 313 -17.04 -3.54 11.63
CA PRO A 313 -15.59 -3.49 11.41
C PRO A 313 -15.13 -2.98 10.03
N GLY A 314 -15.93 -3.17 8.98
CA GLY A 314 -15.59 -2.76 7.61
C GLY A 314 -15.90 -1.32 7.25
N ARG A 315 -16.49 -0.56 8.17
CA ARG A 315 -17.09 0.76 7.91
C ARG A 315 -16.11 1.74 7.28
N ASP A 316 -14.85 1.67 7.69
CA ASP A 316 -13.77 2.52 7.21
C ASP A 316 -13.57 2.45 5.69
N PHE A 317 -14.08 1.42 5.00
CA PHE A 317 -13.88 1.26 3.57
C PHE A 317 -15.16 1.31 2.75
N LEU A 318 -16.31 1.60 3.38
CA LEU A 318 -17.62 1.71 2.71
C LEU A 318 -17.95 3.13 2.22
N GLN A 319 -17.13 4.11 2.58
CA GLN A 319 -17.31 5.49 2.16
C GLN A 319 -15.94 6.11 1.87
N LEU A 320 -15.97 7.19 1.11
CA LEU A 320 -14.82 8.08 0.99
C LEU A 320 -14.75 8.98 2.24
N HIS A 321 -13.54 9.44 2.56
CA HIS A 321 -13.27 10.26 3.73
C HIS A 321 -12.77 11.65 3.32
N GLN A 322 -12.13 12.36 4.24
CA GLN A 322 -11.48 13.63 3.98
C GLN A 322 -10.66 13.57 2.68
N HIS A 323 -10.78 14.62 1.86
CA HIS A 323 -10.15 14.71 0.53
C HIS A 323 -10.61 13.67 -0.50
N ASP A 324 -11.77 13.02 -0.27
CA ASP A 324 -12.29 11.91 -1.08
C ASP A 324 -11.34 10.70 -1.10
N SER A 325 -10.55 10.51 -0.05
CA SER A 325 -9.67 9.34 0.07
C SER A 325 -10.44 8.07 0.43
N TYR A 326 -9.99 6.92 -0.05
CA TYR A 326 -10.48 5.61 0.40
C TYR A 326 -10.14 5.29 1.86
N ALA A 327 -9.17 6.00 2.45
CA ALA A 327 -8.68 5.77 3.80
C ALA A 327 -9.00 7.00 4.70
N PRO A 328 -9.48 6.78 5.94
CA PRO A 328 -9.70 7.85 6.89
C PRO A 328 -8.36 8.34 7.50
N PRO A 329 -8.32 9.55 8.07
CA PRO A 329 -7.21 9.98 8.92
C PRO A 329 -7.03 9.04 10.12
N ARG A 330 -5.78 8.68 10.42
CA ARG A 330 -5.39 7.78 11.52
C ARG A 330 -4.60 8.56 12.59
N PRO A 331 -5.24 8.97 13.70
CA PRO A 331 -4.56 9.67 14.78
C PRO A 331 -3.64 8.73 15.56
N GLY A 332 -2.64 9.29 16.25
CA GLY A 332 -1.74 8.51 17.11
C GLY A 332 -0.76 7.61 16.33
N THR A 333 -0.50 7.93 15.07
CA THR A 333 0.39 7.15 14.20
C THR A 333 1.85 7.56 14.44
N LEU A 334 2.73 6.57 14.58
CA LEU A 334 4.18 6.80 14.53
C LEU A 334 4.67 6.94 13.09
N ALA A 335 5.10 8.14 12.72
CA ALA A 335 5.67 8.45 11.41
C ALA A 335 7.10 8.98 11.53
N ARG A 336 7.97 8.65 10.57
CA ARG A 336 9.33 9.18 10.47
C ARG A 336 9.64 9.56 9.03
N TRP A 337 10.08 10.80 8.83
CA TRP A 337 10.57 11.28 7.53
C TRP A 337 12.04 10.89 7.32
N PHE A 338 12.45 10.87 6.06
CA PHE A 338 13.82 10.67 5.61
C PHE A 338 14.11 11.66 4.49
N VAL A 339 15.25 12.36 4.60
CA VAL A 339 15.81 13.14 3.50
C VAL A 339 16.98 12.35 2.92
N ASN A 340 16.97 12.19 1.60
CA ASN A 340 17.87 11.37 0.79
C ASN A 340 17.75 9.84 1.03
N GLY A 341 18.39 9.07 0.14
CA GLY A 341 18.29 7.61 0.11
C GLY A 341 19.05 6.89 1.22
N ALA A 342 20.12 7.45 1.78
CA ALA A 342 20.98 6.74 2.73
C ALA A 342 20.23 6.27 4.00
N GLY A 343 19.51 7.18 4.67
CA GLY A 343 18.72 6.84 5.86
C GLY A 343 17.50 5.99 5.53
N TYR A 344 16.83 6.27 4.41
CA TYR A 344 15.65 5.54 3.95
C TYR A 344 15.99 4.08 3.63
N PHE A 345 17.00 3.82 2.81
CA PHE A 345 17.39 2.47 2.42
C PHE A 345 17.95 1.66 3.59
N ALA A 346 18.69 2.29 4.52
CA ALA A 346 19.12 1.61 5.74
C ALA A 346 17.93 1.16 6.60
N ALA A 347 16.92 2.03 6.76
CA ALA A 347 15.70 1.68 7.50
C ALA A 347 14.86 0.61 6.78
N VAL A 348 14.79 0.66 5.45
CA VAL A 348 14.16 -0.40 4.63
C VAL A 348 14.86 -1.74 4.84
N ALA A 349 16.20 -1.76 4.83
CA ALA A 349 16.97 -2.99 5.08
C ALA A 349 16.67 -3.57 6.47
N ASP A 350 16.65 -2.72 7.51
CA ASP A 350 16.35 -3.14 8.88
C ASP A 350 14.91 -3.69 9.01
N ALA A 351 13.95 -3.12 8.28
CA ALA A 351 12.57 -3.61 8.26
C ALA A 351 12.44 -4.94 7.50
N ILE A 352 13.11 -5.11 6.36
CA ILE A 352 13.15 -6.39 5.61
C ILE A 352 13.71 -7.51 6.49
N LEU A 353 14.79 -7.23 7.23
CA LEU A 353 15.41 -8.22 8.10
C LEU A 353 14.45 -8.74 9.19
N ARG A 354 13.57 -7.85 9.69
CA ARG A 354 12.58 -8.15 10.75
C ARG A 354 11.28 -8.77 10.24
N ALA A 355 11.08 -8.85 8.92
CA ALA A 355 9.85 -9.41 8.34
C ALA A 355 9.63 -10.86 8.77
N GLN A 356 8.40 -11.22 9.14
CA GLN A 356 8.05 -12.57 9.57
C GLN A 356 7.12 -13.29 8.58
N GLU A 357 6.32 -12.56 7.82
CA GLU A 357 5.26 -13.14 7.01
C GLU A 357 5.23 -12.62 5.58
N GLU A 358 5.17 -11.31 5.39
CA GLU A 358 4.88 -10.71 4.09
C GLU A 358 5.72 -9.47 3.82
N ILE A 359 6.24 -9.39 2.60
CA ILE A 359 6.86 -8.17 2.06
C ILE A 359 6.17 -7.82 0.76
N PHE A 360 5.57 -6.62 0.70
CA PHE A 360 4.95 -6.08 -0.50
C PHE A 360 5.81 -4.95 -1.07
N ILE A 361 6.07 -4.97 -2.37
CA ILE A 361 6.90 -3.96 -3.04
C ILE A 361 6.22 -3.47 -4.31
N THR A 362 6.07 -2.15 -4.46
CA THR A 362 5.79 -1.50 -5.76
C THR A 362 6.94 -0.57 -6.11
N ASP A 363 7.37 -0.63 -7.36
CA ASP A 363 8.38 0.29 -7.88
C ASP A 363 8.07 0.62 -9.34
N TRP A 364 8.37 1.86 -9.72
CA TRP A 364 8.44 2.24 -11.12
C TRP A 364 9.66 1.58 -11.78
N TRP A 365 10.77 1.52 -11.07
CA TRP A 365 11.97 0.78 -11.46
C TRP A 365 12.61 0.12 -10.23
N LEU A 366 12.90 -1.18 -10.30
CA LEU A 366 13.55 -1.92 -9.23
C LEU A 366 14.84 -2.55 -9.77
N SER A 367 15.96 -2.23 -9.14
CA SER A 367 17.29 -2.79 -9.44
C SER A 367 17.63 -3.89 -8.43
N PRO A 368 17.58 -5.19 -8.80
CA PRO A 368 17.70 -6.27 -7.82
C PRO A 368 19.03 -6.25 -7.05
N GLU A 369 20.12 -5.83 -7.69
CA GLU A 369 21.47 -5.85 -7.11
C GLU A 369 21.83 -4.54 -6.38
N VAL A 370 20.86 -3.68 -6.08
CA VAL A 370 21.11 -2.44 -5.34
C VAL A 370 21.47 -2.72 -3.88
N TYR A 371 22.51 -2.05 -3.37
CA TYR A 371 22.87 -2.07 -1.96
C TYR A 371 22.07 -1.05 -1.16
N LEU A 372 21.47 -1.50 -0.06
CA LEU A 372 20.66 -0.69 0.84
C LEU A 372 21.49 0.02 1.93
N LYS A 373 22.64 -0.54 2.30
CA LYS A 373 23.62 0.08 3.19
C LYS A 373 24.97 0.19 2.48
N ARG A 374 25.68 1.30 2.72
CA ARG A 374 26.99 1.58 2.11
C ARG A 374 27.95 2.18 3.13
N PRO A 375 29.27 1.97 2.98
CA PRO A 375 29.94 1.17 1.95
C PRO A 375 29.64 -0.34 2.06
N ALA A 376 29.67 -1.04 0.93
CA ALA A 376 29.38 -2.47 0.84
C ALA A 376 30.67 -3.29 0.90
N HIS A 377 30.91 -3.97 2.01
CA HIS A 377 32.05 -4.88 2.19
C HIS A 377 31.70 -6.35 1.88
N SER A 378 30.41 -6.66 1.80
CA SER A 378 29.86 -7.99 1.54
C SER A 378 28.51 -7.86 0.84
N ASP A 379 27.98 -8.99 0.36
CA ASP A 379 26.65 -9.10 -0.25
C ASP A 379 25.48 -8.98 0.77
N ASP A 380 25.76 -8.75 2.06
CA ASP A 380 24.75 -8.87 3.14
C ASP A 380 23.59 -7.88 3.04
N TRP A 381 23.84 -6.69 2.49
CA TRP A 381 22.85 -5.61 2.38
C TRP A 381 22.35 -5.39 0.95
N ARG A 382 22.59 -6.36 0.06
CA ARG A 382 22.11 -6.32 -1.32
C ARG A 382 20.65 -6.78 -1.37
N LEU A 383 19.80 -6.03 -2.06
CA LEU A 383 18.34 -6.21 -2.01
C LEU A 383 17.90 -7.63 -2.39
N ASP A 384 18.37 -8.16 -3.51
CA ASP A 384 18.11 -9.53 -3.96
C ASP A 384 18.52 -10.59 -2.92
N ILE A 385 19.69 -10.45 -2.30
CA ILE A 385 20.19 -11.38 -1.28
C ILE A 385 19.34 -11.30 -0.01
N MET A 386 18.97 -10.10 0.44
CA MET A 386 18.10 -9.92 1.61
C MET A 386 16.71 -10.55 1.36
N LEU A 387 16.10 -10.28 0.20
CA LEU A 387 14.81 -10.87 -0.15
C LEU A 387 14.88 -12.39 -0.27
N LYS A 388 15.98 -12.92 -0.81
CA LYS A 388 16.23 -14.37 -0.88
C LYS A 388 16.28 -14.99 0.52
N ARG A 389 17.08 -14.44 1.44
CA ARG A 389 17.20 -14.94 2.82
C ARG A 389 15.85 -14.97 3.53
N LYS A 390 15.09 -13.87 3.45
CA LYS A 390 13.74 -13.81 4.03
C LYS A 390 12.77 -14.81 3.38
N ALA A 391 12.87 -14.99 2.07
CA ALA A 391 12.04 -15.97 1.38
C ALA A 391 12.36 -17.43 1.77
N GLU A 392 13.62 -17.74 2.06
CA GLU A 392 14.08 -19.03 2.61
C GLU A 392 13.56 -19.28 4.04
N GLU A 393 13.42 -18.22 4.85
CA GLU A 393 12.79 -18.26 6.18
C GLU A 393 11.25 -18.43 6.14
N GLY A 394 10.65 -18.45 4.95
CA GLY A 394 9.21 -18.64 4.75
C GLY A 394 8.43 -17.35 4.43
N VAL A 395 9.07 -16.18 4.44
CA VAL A 395 8.43 -14.89 4.13
C VAL A 395 7.96 -14.87 2.67
N ARG A 396 6.76 -14.34 2.47
CA ARG A 396 6.08 -14.23 1.17
C ARG A 396 6.37 -12.87 0.57
N VAL A 397 7.14 -12.82 -0.51
CA VAL A 397 7.50 -11.56 -1.16
C VAL A 397 6.66 -11.37 -2.42
N SER A 398 5.83 -10.33 -2.44
CA SER A 398 4.97 -9.98 -3.58
C SER A 398 5.38 -8.63 -4.16
N ILE A 399 5.72 -8.61 -5.45
CA ILE A 399 6.29 -7.42 -6.11
C ILE A 399 5.45 -7.04 -7.33
N LEU A 400 5.07 -5.76 -7.43
CA LEU A 400 4.40 -5.15 -8.57
C LEU A 400 5.33 -4.15 -9.25
N LEU A 401 5.78 -4.46 -10.46
CA LEU A 401 6.62 -3.57 -11.26
C LEU A 401 5.81 -2.90 -12.37
N PHE A 402 6.14 -1.65 -12.67
CA PHE A 402 5.73 -1.04 -13.93
C PHE A 402 6.32 -1.83 -15.11
N LYS A 403 5.49 -2.09 -16.13
CA LYS A 403 5.92 -2.63 -17.42
C LYS A 403 6.01 -1.47 -18.41
N GLU A 404 7.24 -1.12 -18.72
CA GLU A 404 7.61 -0.12 -19.70
C GLU A 404 7.31 -0.54 -21.14
N VAL A 405 7.27 0.47 -22.01
CA VAL A 405 7.41 0.29 -23.45
C VAL A 405 8.91 0.18 -23.74
N GLU A 406 9.40 -1.03 -24.00
CA GLU A 406 10.85 -1.35 -24.10
C GLU A 406 11.62 -0.46 -25.11
N LEU A 407 10.96 0.03 -26.17
CA LEU A 407 11.57 0.93 -27.15
C LEU A 407 11.75 2.38 -26.64
N ALA A 408 11.01 2.77 -25.61
CA ALA A 408 10.94 4.16 -25.12
C ALA A 408 11.59 4.36 -23.75
N LEU A 409 11.75 3.31 -22.94
CA LEU A 409 12.29 3.40 -21.58
C LEU A 409 13.24 2.25 -21.28
N GLY A 410 14.40 2.58 -20.71
CA GLY A 410 15.50 1.66 -20.44
C GLY A 410 15.46 0.88 -19.12
N ILE A 411 14.34 0.87 -18.39
CA ILE A 411 14.29 0.32 -17.02
C ILE A 411 14.44 -1.22 -16.96
N ASN A 412 14.16 -1.93 -18.05
CA ASN A 412 14.26 -3.39 -18.20
C ASN A 412 13.56 -4.17 -17.06
N SER A 413 12.27 -3.89 -16.83
CA SER A 413 11.50 -4.61 -15.80
C SER A 413 11.42 -6.12 -16.06
N GLY A 414 11.65 -6.52 -17.32
CA GLY A 414 11.77 -7.92 -17.74
C GLY A 414 12.95 -8.63 -17.07
N TYR A 415 14.11 -7.99 -17.00
CA TYR A 415 15.28 -8.47 -16.27
C TYR A 415 14.98 -8.58 -14.77
N SER A 416 14.53 -7.48 -14.13
CA SER A 416 14.27 -7.46 -12.69
C SER A 416 13.29 -8.56 -12.27
N LYS A 417 12.22 -8.77 -13.06
CA LYS A 417 11.28 -9.87 -12.83
C LYS A 417 11.96 -11.24 -12.89
N ARG A 418 12.81 -11.51 -13.89
CA ARG A 418 13.47 -12.81 -14.04
C ARG A 418 14.47 -13.05 -12.89
N ALA A 419 15.31 -12.05 -12.59
CA ALA A 419 16.28 -12.11 -11.51
C ALA A 419 15.60 -12.43 -10.18
N LEU A 420 14.59 -11.66 -9.79
CA LEU A 420 13.89 -11.83 -8.52
C LEU A 420 13.11 -13.15 -8.41
N MET A 421 12.43 -13.57 -9.49
CA MET A 421 11.68 -14.84 -9.49
C MET A 421 12.58 -16.08 -9.49
N LEU A 422 13.84 -15.96 -9.90
CA LEU A 422 14.82 -17.07 -9.90
C LEU A 422 15.38 -17.34 -8.49
N LEU A 423 15.36 -16.35 -7.60
CA LEU A 423 15.94 -16.45 -6.26
C LEU A 423 15.26 -17.50 -5.38
N HIS A 424 13.92 -17.47 -5.27
CA HIS A 424 13.18 -18.39 -4.41
C HIS A 424 11.68 -18.50 -4.82
N PRO A 425 11.03 -19.68 -4.67
CA PRO A 425 9.60 -19.85 -4.98
C PRO A 425 8.65 -18.94 -4.19
N ASN A 426 9.01 -18.45 -3.01
CA ASN A 426 8.16 -17.53 -2.23
C ASN A 426 8.17 -16.09 -2.78
N ILE A 427 9.01 -15.78 -3.78
CA ILE A 427 9.05 -14.48 -4.44
C ILE A 427 8.20 -14.50 -5.71
N LYS A 428 7.17 -13.65 -5.75
CA LYS A 428 6.24 -13.55 -6.89
C LYS A 428 6.23 -12.12 -7.43
N VAL A 429 6.54 -11.99 -8.72
CA VAL A 429 6.61 -10.68 -9.40
C VAL A 429 5.57 -10.59 -10.51
N MET A 430 4.70 -9.58 -10.46
CA MET A 430 3.83 -9.20 -11.59
C MET A 430 4.29 -7.88 -12.19
N ARG A 431 4.07 -7.74 -13.51
CA ARG A 431 4.29 -6.51 -14.26
C ARG A 431 2.99 -6.05 -14.91
N HIS A 432 2.71 -4.76 -14.88
CA HIS A 432 1.54 -4.11 -15.48
C HIS A 432 1.91 -2.69 -15.93
N PRO A 433 1.34 -2.14 -17.02
CA PRO A 433 0.27 -2.65 -17.91
C PRO A 433 0.76 -3.56 -19.05
N ASP A 434 -0.16 -4.27 -19.73
CA ASP A 434 0.16 -4.96 -21.01
C ASP A 434 -0.37 -4.22 -22.24
N GLN A 435 -1.39 -3.39 -22.05
CA GLN A 435 -1.92 -2.55 -23.10
C GLN A 435 -0.96 -1.38 -23.31
N VAL A 436 -0.79 -0.95 -24.56
CA VAL A 436 -0.02 0.25 -24.87
C VAL A 436 -0.75 1.44 -24.26
N THR A 437 -0.12 2.09 -23.30
CA THR A 437 -0.62 3.27 -22.60
C THR A 437 0.53 4.24 -22.39
N LEU A 438 0.19 5.52 -22.28
CA LEU A 438 1.13 6.60 -21.98
C LEU A 438 1.43 6.72 -20.47
N TRP A 439 0.64 6.02 -19.64
CA TRP A 439 0.65 6.12 -18.20
C TRP A 439 1.43 5.00 -17.51
N ALA A 440 1.98 5.30 -16.34
CA ALA A 440 2.80 4.39 -15.57
C ALA A 440 2.21 4.07 -14.19
N HIS A 441 2.78 3.03 -13.57
CA HIS A 441 2.67 2.85 -12.13
C HIS A 441 3.89 3.50 -11.51
N HIS A 442 3.67 4.60 -10.79
CA HIS A 442 4.75 5.49 -10.37
C HIS A 442 4.93 5.53 -8.84
N GLU A 443 4.03 4.86 -8.10
CA GLU A 443 4.17 4.72 -6.66
C GLU A 443 5.36 3.84 -6.25
N LYS A 444 6.07 4.29 -5.21
CA LYS A 444 7.15 3.53 -4.54
C LYS A 444 6.66 3.16 -3.15
N LEU A 445 6.50 1.86 -2.91
CA LEU A 445 5.92 1.34 -1.67
C LEU A 445 6.67 0.09 -1.24
N LEU A 446 7.06 0.02 0.02
CA LEU A 446 7.47 -1.22 0.67
C LEU A 446 6.68 -1.42 1.95
N VAL A 447 5.98 -2.54 2.08
CA VAL A 447 5.21 -2.87 3.29
C VAL A 447 5.71 -4.19 3.89
N VAL A 448 6.00 -4.20 5.18
CA VAL A 448 6.39 -5.38 5.96
C VAL A 448 5.26 -5.77 6.90
N ASP A 449 4.83 -7.03 6.81
CA ASP A 449 3.81 -7.70 7.64
C ASP A 449 2.49 -6.93 7.76
N GLN A 450 2.23 -6.06 6.77
CA GLN A 450 1.11 -5.13 6.72
C GLN A 450 1.02 -4.16 7.93
N VAL A 451 2.14 -3.89 8.63
CA VAL A 451 2.19 -3.04 9.85
C VAL A 451 3.25 -1.95 9.80
N VAL A 452 4.26 -2.06 8.93
CA VAL A 452 5.25 -1.01 8.66
C VAL A 452 5.27 -0.74 7.17
N ALA A 453 5.07 0.50 6.74
CA ALA A 453 5.02 0.88 5.34
C ALA A 453 5.89 2.09 5.03
N PHE A 454 6.72 1.96 4.01
CA PHE A 454 7.58 3.01 3.46
C PHE A 454 7.02 3.51 2.15
N LEU A 455 6.96 4.83 1.97
CA LEU A 455 6.63 5.46 0.70
C LEU A 455 7.42 6.75 0.49
N GLY A 456 7.37 7.32 -0.71
CA GLY A 456 8.01 8.59 -1.05
C GLY A 456 8.37 8.66 -2.53
N GLY A 457 9.42 9.43 -2.85
CA GLY A 457 9.97 9.51 -4.20
C GLY A 457 11.05 8.47 -4.52
N LEU A 458 11.54 7.73 -3.52
CA LEU A 458 12.67 6.81 -3.65
C LEU A 458 12.26 5.42 -4.14
N ASP A 459 12.57 5.11 -5.40
CA ASP A 459 12.55 3.72 -5.91
C ASP A 459 13.75 2.92 -5.35
N LEU A 460 13.61 1.61 -5.21
CA LEU A 460 14.72 0.69 -4.93
C LEU A 460 15.59 0.45 -6.19
N ALA A 461 16.19 1.54 -6.69
CA ALA A 461 16.89 1.58 -7.97
C ALA A 461 18.28 2.25 -7.90
N TYR A 462 19.07 2.06 -8.95
CA TYR A 462 20.34 2.76 -9.12
C TYR A 462 20.16 4.29 -9.16
N GLY A 463 21.19 5.01 -8.73
CA GLY A 463 21.21 6.48 -8.66
C GLY A 463 20.46 7.11 -7.48
N ARG A 464 19.58 6.39 -6.76
CA ARG A 464 18.74 6.97 -5.68
C ARG A 464 19.45 7.09 -4.33
N TRP A 465 20.51 6.32 -4.12
CA TRP A 465 21.25 6.36 -2.85
C TRP A 465 22.14 7.60 -2.85
N ASP A 466 21.92 8.46 -1.86
CA ASP A 466 22.74 9.64 -1.59
C ASP A 466 22.62 10.02 -0.11
N ASP A 467 23.56 10.83 0.37
CA ASP A 467 23.60 11.36 1.73
C ASP A 467 23.67 12.89 1.71
N LEU A 468 23.94 13.53 2.85
CA LEU A 468 23.98 15.00 2.94
C LEU A 468 25.20 15.64 2.28
N HIS A 469 26.20 14.83 1.88
CA HIS A 469 27.43 15.34 1.28
C HIS A 469 27.27 15.57 -0.23
N TYR A 470 26.27 14.94 -0.88
CA TYR A 470 26.00 15.08 -2.31
C TYR A 470 27.27 14.98 -3.17
N ARG A 471 28.10 13.96 -2.91
CA ARG A 471 29.42 13.80 -3.54
C ARG A 471 29.31 13.67 -5.05
N LEU A 472 30.16 14.41 -5.78
CA LEU A 472 30.28 14.34 -7.25
C LEU A 472 31.27 13.26 -7.72
N THR A 473 32.22 12.88 -6.87
CA THR A 473 33.25 11.90 -7.18
C THR A 473 33.20 10.74 -6.21
N ASP A 474 33.66 9.59 -6.69
CA ASP A 474 33.59 8.33 -5.97
C ASP A 474 34.67 7.37 -6.49
N LEU A 475 35.91 7.85 -6.41
CA LEU A 475 37.11 7.16 -6.93
C LEU A 475 37.73 6.19 -5.90
N GLY A 476 37.17 6.13 -4.68
CA GLY A 476 37.74 5.43 -3.52
C GLY A 476 39.02 6.11 -3.00
N ASP A 477 39.24 6.10 -1.69
CA ASP A 477 40.59 6.39 -1.17
C ASP A 477 41.55 5.27 -1.60
N SER A 478 42.78 5.62 -1.95
CA SER A 478 43.86 4.71 -2.38
C SER A 478 44.31 3.68 -1.32
N SER A 479 43.57 3.52 -0.24
CA SER A 479 43.75 2.49 0.78
C SER A 479 42.45 1.72 1.02
N GLU A 480 42.45 0.46 0.58
CA GLU A 480 41.47 -0.62 0.78
C GLU A 480 40.23 -0.69 -0.15
N SER A 481 40.21 -1.77 -0.96
CA SER A 481 39.11 -2.33 -1.77
C SER A 481 38.18 -1.35 -2.50
N ALA A 482 38.62 -0.93 -3.69
CA ALA A 482 37.96 -0.02 -4.63
C ALA A 482 36.54 -0.41 -5.12
N ALA A 483 35.99 -1.57 -4.76
CA ALA A 483 34.64 -1.98 -5.14
C ALA A 483 33.56 -1.55 -4.11
N SER A 484 33.96 -1.13 -2.92
CA SER A 484 33.06 -1.07 -1.75
C SER A 484 32.38 0.27 -1.51
N GLN A 485 32.86 1.36 -2.09
CA GLN A 485 32.30 2.72 -1.89
C GLN A 485 31.38 3.19 -3.03
N VAL A 486 31.34 2.41 -4.12
CA VAL A 486 30.92 2.88 -5.43
C VAL A 486 29.39 3.02 -5.57
N ILE A 487 28.89 4.24 -5.78
CA ILE A 487 27.55 4.57 -6.26
C ILE A 487 27.49 4.19 -7.75
N PRO A 488 26.68 3.20 -8.16
CA PRO A 488 26.58 2.83 -9.56
C PRO A 488 25.93 3.97 -10.36
N LEU A 489 26.69 4.54 -11.30
CA LEU A 489 26.22 5.45 -12.33
C LEU A 489 25.71 4.62 -13.51
N ARG A 490 24.50 4.04 -13.40
CA ARG A 490 23.92 3.16 -14.43
C ARG A 490 22.72 3.79 -15.10
N THR A 491 22.71 3.85 -16.44
CA THR A 491 21.53 4.14 -17.26
C THR A 491 21.09 2.97 -18.14
N HIS A 492 21.94 1.97 -18.43
CA HIS A 492 21.59 0.74 -19.19
C HIS A 492 22.40 -0.52 -18.78
N PHE A 493 21.91 -1.73 -19.12
CA PHE A 493 22.25 -3.02 -18.47
C PHE A 493 22.76 -4.09 -19.45
N GLU A 494 23.99 -4.59 -19.27
CA GLU A 494 24.36 -5.95 -19.75
C GLU A 494 25.48 -6.68 -18.98
N SER A 495 26.17 -6.05 -18.00
CA SER A 495 27.04 -6.79 -17.07
C SER A 495 27.10 -6.12 -15.68
N ALA A 496 27.16 -6.92 -14.61
CA ALA A 496 27.07 -6.45 -13.23
C ALA A 496 28.35 -5.77 -12.69
N VAL A 497 29.43 -5.69 -13.49
CA VAL A 497 30.79 -5.36 -13.00
C VAL A 497 31.45 -4.20 -13.75
N THR A 498 30.86 -3.65 -14.83
CA THR A 498 31.49 -2.59 -15.62
C THR A 498 30.74 -1.26 -15.52
N ASP A 499 31.45 -0.18 -15.21
CA ASP A 499 30.91 1.19 -15.29
C ASP A 499 30.65 1.58 -16.75
N PHE A 500 29.50 2.23 -17.01
CA PHE A 500 29.13 2.72 -18.35
C PHE A 500 29.64 4.15 -18.60
N ILE A 501 29.84 4.91 -17.53
CA ILE A 501 30.36 6.27 -17.55
C ILE A 501 31.74 6.22 -16.90
N ASP A 502 32.72 6.85 -17.53
CA ASP A 502 34.06 6.97 -17.00
C ASP A 502 34.07 7.89 -15.78
N ARG A 503 34.36 7.31 -14.60
CA ARG A 503 34.34 8.01 -13.31
C ARG A 503 35.50 8.99 -13.15
N GLU A 504 36.59 8.78 -13.87
CA GLU A 504 37.76 9.67 -13.81
C GLU A 504 37.51 10.99 -14.53
N THR A 505 36.52 11.03 -15.44
CA THR A 505 36.24 12.18 -16.29
C THR A 505 34.83 12.76 -16.11
N THR A 506 33.86 11.96 -15.68
CA THR A 506 32.45 12.38 -15.58
C THR A 506 31.93 12.29 -14.14
N PRO A 507 31.55 13.42 -13.52
CA PRO A 507 31.00 13.41 -12.16
C PRO A 507 29.63 12.74 -12.13
N ARG A 508 29.26 12.17 -10.98
CA ARG A 508 27.89 11.74 -10.76
C ARG A 508 26.95 12.92 -10.54
N MET A 509 25.70 12.76 -10.94
CA MET A 509 24.60 13.65 -10.55
C MET A 509 24.07 13.26 -9.16
N PRO A 510 24.14 14.13 -8.14
CA PRO A 510 23.57 13.87 -6.83
C PRO A 510 22.05 13.74 -6.86
N TRP A 511 21.50 12.95 -5.95
CA TRP A 511 20.07 12.65 -5.89
C TRP A 511 19.49 13.06 -4.55
N ARG A 512 18.65 14.11 -4.56
CA ARG A 512 17.91 14.57 -3.40
C ARG A 512 16.47 14.09 -3.49
N ASP A 513 16.00 13.45 -2.43
CA ASP A 513 14.65 12.90 -2.37
C ASP A 513 14.10 12.89 -0.95
N VAL A 514 12.80 12.63 -0.80
CA VAL A 514 12.13 12.49 0.49
C VAL A 514 11.33 11.21 0.55
N GLY A 515 11.55 10.46 1.63
CA GLY A 515 10.80 9.27 1.99
C GLY A 515 10.17 9.40 3.37
N VAL A 516 9.23 8.51 3.68
CA VAL A 516 8.58 8.42 4.99
C VAL A 516 8.23 6.98 5.31
N VAL A 517 8.30 6.63 6.59
CA VAL A 517 7.76 5.37 7.12
C VAL A 517 6.63 5.65 8.10
N VAL A 518 5.59 4.83 8.03
CA VAL A 518 4.41 4.89 8.91
C VAL A 518 4.12 3.51 9.48
N HIS A 519 3.60 3.47 10.71
CA HIS A 519 3.31 2.23 11.43
C HIS A 519 1.82 2.08 11.71
N GLY A 520 1.35 0.84 11.84
CA GLY A 520 0.00 0.52 12.30
C GLY A 520 -1.08 0.73 11.24
N LEU A 521 -2.14 1.47 11.56
CA LEU A 521 -3.32 1.60 10.70
C LEU A 521 -3.01 2.18 9.30
N PRO A 522 -2.20 3.24 9.12
CA PRO A 522 -1.82 3.71 7.78
C PRO A 522 -1.04 2.68 6.97
N ALA A 523 -0.23 1.83 7.63
CA ALA A 523 0.48 0.75 6.95
C ALA A 523 -0.50 -0.33 6.44
N ARG A 524 -1.57 -0.62 7.19
CA ARG A 524 -2.68 -1.50 6.73
C ARG A 524 -3.45 -0.87 5.56
N ASP A 525 -3.69 0.45 5.60
CA ASP A 525 -4.34 1.16 4.50
C ASP A 525 -3.48 1.05 3.21
N LEU A 526 -2.18 1.32 3.30
CA LEU A 526 -1.22 1.14 2.19
C LEU A 526 -1.14 -0.31 1.70
N ALA A 527 -1.14 -1.29 2.62
CA ALA A 527 -1.22 -2.71 2.26
C ALA A 527 -2.51 -3.02 1.49
N ARG A 528 -3.63 -2.43 1.89
CA ARG A 528 -4.92 -2.59 1.20
C ARG A 528 -4.87 -2.07 -0.23
N HIS A 529 -4.21 -0.93 -0.47
CA HIS A 529 -3.94 -0.44 -1.82
C HIS A 529 -3.13 -1.47 -2.63
N PHE A 530 -2.05 -2.01 -2.07
CA PHE A 530 -1.24 -3.04 -2.73
C PHE A 530 -2.06 -4.28 -3.08
N ILE A 531 -2.82 -4.80 -2.11
CA ILE A 531 -3.67 -5.98 -2.26
C ILE A 531 -4.74 -5.77 -3.33
N GLN A 532 -5.35 -4.57 -3.37
CA GLN A 532 -6.30 -4.21 -4.42
C GLN A 532 -5.67 -4.29 -5.80
N ARG A 533 -4.50 -3.65 -5.99
CA ARG A 533 -3.78 -3.67 -7.28
C ARG A 533 -3.27 -5.07 -7.64
N TRP A 534 -2.80 -5.84 -6.67
CA TRP A 534 -2.35 -7.22 -6.88
C TRP A 534 -3.50 -8.10 -7.36
N ASN A 535 -4.62 -8.10 -6.64
CA ASN A 535 -5.78 -8.89 -6.96
C ASN A 535 -6.43 -8.44 -8.29
N PHE A 536 -6.43 -7.14 -8.57
CA PHE A 536 -6.83 -6.60 -9.89
C PHE A 536 -5.92 -7.11 -11.01
N THR A 537 -4.60 -6.92 -10.90
CA THR A 537 -3.60 -7.36 -11.88
C THR A 537 -3.64 -8.87 -12.12
N LYS A 538 -3.92 -9.66 -11.08
CA LYS A 538 -4.11 -11.11 -11.19
C LYS A 538 -5.22 -11.47 -12.18
N THR A 539 -6.25 -10.63 -12.31
CA THR A 539 -7.38 -10.86 -13.22
C THR A 539 -7.15 -10.37 -14.65
N THR A 540 -6.15 -9.50 -14.89
CA THR A 540 -5.91 -8.91 -16.21
C THR A 540 -5.21 -9.88 -17.17
N LYS A 541 -4.35 -10.79 -16.67
CA LYS A 541 -3.57 -11.73 -17.52
C LYS A 541 -3.84 -13.19 -17.20
N ALA A 542 -3.97 -14.03 -18.23
CA ALA A 542 -4.17 -15.47 -18.08
C ALA A 542 -3.05 -16.14 -17.25
N LYS A 543 -1.78 -15.74 -17.49
CA LYS A 543 -0.61 -16.22 -16.74
C LYS A 543 -0.71 -15.98 -15.23
N TYR A 544 -1.31 -14.88 -14.81
CA TYR A 544 -1.42 -14.53 -13.39
C TYR A 544 -2.65 -15.16 -12.74
N LYS A 545 -3.65 -15.60 -13.51
CA LYS A 545 -4.84 -16.28 -12.97
C LYS A 545 -4.54 -17.63 -12.31
N THR A 546 -3.38 -18.23 -12.60
CA THR A 546 -2.98 -19.51 -12.00
C THR A 546 -2.81 -19.42 -10.47
N PRO A 547 -2.91 -20.52 -9.73
CA PRO A 547 -2.68 -20.55 -8.28
C PRO A 547 -1.26 -20.15 -7.86
N THR A 548 -0.29 -20.17 -8.79
CA THR A 548 1.11 -19.74 -8.55
C THR A 548 1.20 -18.30 -8.04
N TYR A 549 0.28 -17.44 -8.44
CA TYR A 549 0.13 -16.10 -7.88
C TYR A 549 -1.06 -16.14 -6.92
N PRO A 550 -0.85 -16.20 -5.60
CA PRO A 550 -1.95 -16.29 -4.64
C PRO A 550 -2.81 -15.01 -4.68
N TYR A 551 -4.07 -15.10 -4.27
CA TYR A 551 -4.79 -13.89 -3.87
C TYR A 551 -4.26 -13.43 -2.52
N LEU A 552 -4.10 -12.12 -2.35
CA LEU A 552 -3.69 -11.52 -1.07
C LEU A 552 -4.93 -11.07 -0.30
N LEU A 553 -4.85 -11.13 1.03
CA LEU A 553 -5.92 -10.75 1.96
C LEU A 553 -5.42 -9.64 2.89
N PRO A 554 -6.22 -8.60 3.16
CA PRO A 554 -5.85 -7.61 4.16
C PRO A 554 -5.99 -8.22 5.55
N LYS A 555 -5.00 -7.97 6.41
CA LYS A 555 -5.15 -8.24 7.84
C LYS A 555 -6.15 -7.26 8.46
N SER A 556 -6.77 -7.67 9.54
CA SER A 556 -7.78 -6.88 10.24
C SER A 556 -7.18 -5.59 10.81
N THR A 557 -7.99 -4.52 10.80
CA THR A 557 -7.64 -3.27 11.47
C THR A 557 -7.54 -3.44 12.99
N SER A 558 -8.17 -4.47 13.56
CA SER A 558 -8.12 -4.72 15.02
C SER A 558 -6.73 -5.08 15.52
N THR A 559 -5.89 -5.74 14.71
CA THR A 559 -4.52 -6.12 15.09
C THR A 559 -3.47 -5.08 14.66
N ALA A 560 -3.89 -3.99 14.01
CA ALA A 560 -2.97 -3.00 13.44
C ALA A 560 -2.07 -2.31 14.49
N ASN A 561 -2.55 -2.19 15.73
CA ASN A 561 -1.80 -1.54 16.81
C ASN A 561 -0.82 -2.50 17.53
N GLN A 562 -0.88 -3.80 17.24
CA GLN A 562 0.06 -4.78 17.76
C GLN A 562 1.30 -4.79 16.85
N LEU A 563 2.24 -3.88 17.14
CA LEU A 563 3.45 -3.72 16.34
C LEU A 563 4.52 -4.71 16.82
N PRO A 564 4.91 -5.74 16.02
CA PRO A 564 5.96 -6.68 16.40
C PRO A 564 7.33 -6.00 16.47
N PHE A 565 7.51 -4.90 15.74
CA PHE A 565 8.67 -4.03 15.82
C PHE A 565 8.30 -2.59 15.45
N THR A 566 9.09 -1.65 15.93
CA THR A 566 9.03 -0.24 15.54
C THR A 566 10.41 0.22 15.06
N LEU A 567 10.43 1.15 14.12
CA LEU A 567 11.66 1.82 13.73
C LEU A 567 11.96 2.99 14.67
N PRO A 568 13.24 3.23 15.02
CA PRO A 568 13.62 4.35 15.87
C PRO A 568 13.32 5.69 15.18
N GLY A 569 13.07 6.73 15.99
CA GLY A 569 12.84 8.09 15.49
C GLY A 569 11.44 8.37 14.94
N GLY A 570 10.45 7.52 15.24
CA GLY A 570 9.05 7.78 14.95
C GLY A 570 8.46 8.86 15.86
N GLN A 571 7.60 9.69 15.30
CA GLN A 571 6.90 10.77 16.00
C GLN A 571 5.39 10.60 15.89
N CYS A 572 4.66 10.96 16.95
CA CYS A 572 3.22 10.77 17.04
C CYS A 572 2.47 11.85 16.23
N THR A 573 1.74 11.41 15.20
CA THR A 573 1.07 12.29 14.23
C THR A 573 -0.30 11.74 13.84
N SER A 574 -1.12 12.56 13.21
CA SER A 574 -2.30 12.09 12.45
C SER A 574 -1.88 11.87 11.01
N VAL A 575 -2.09 10.67 10.48
CA VAL A 575 -1.67 10.32 9.12
C VAL A 575 -2.86 9.84 8.31
N GLN A 576 -3.05 10.43 7.13
CA GLN A 576 -4.03 9.98 6.15
C GLN A 576 -3.33 9.51 4.87
N VAL A 577 -3.67 8.31 4.41
CA VAL A 577 -3.19 7.79 3.13
C VAL A 577 -4.03 8.37 1.99
N LEU A 578 -3.34 8.78 0.92
CA LEU A 578 -3.91 9.39 -0.28
C LEU A 578 -3.39 8.65 -1.52
N ARG A 579 -4.13 8.69 -2.62
CA ARG A 579 -3.71 8.07 -3.88
C ARG A 579 -4.30 8.72 -5.13
N SER A 580 -3.61 8.50 -6.24
CA SER A 580 -4.13 8.70 -7.59
C SER A 580 -4.28 7.33 -8.23
N VAL A 581 -5.51 6.92 -8.57
CA VAL A 581 -5.77 5.65 -9.27
C VAL A 581 -6.94 5.78 -10.25
N ASP A 582 -6.97 4.92 -11.25
CA ASP A 582 -8.02 4.82 -12.24
C ASP A 582 -8.48 3.37 -12.44
N ARG A 583 -9.57 3.20 -13.19
CA ARG A 583 -10.04 1.90 -13.67
C ARG A 583 -8.95 1.08 -14.34
N TRP A 584 -8.03 1.70 -15.10
CA TRP A 584 -6.95 0.97 -15.75
C TRP A 584 -5.90 0.44 -14.75
N SER A 585 -5.68 1.13 -13.62
CA SER A 585 -4.60 0.84 -12.69
C SER A 585 -5.03 0.03 -11.45
N ALA A 586 -6.23 0.28 -10.91
CA ALA A 586 -6.74 -0.38 -9.69
C ALA A 586 -8.24 -0.77 -9.75
N GLY A 587 -8.92 -0.51 -10.87
CA GLY A 587 -10.35 -0.82 -11.02
C GLY A 587 -11.29 0.17 -10.31
N THR A 588 -10.79 1.32 -9.85
CA THR A 588 -11.56 2.43 -9.26
C THR A 588 -10.91 3.76 -9.60
N LEU A 589 -11.64 4.86 -9.56
CA LEU A 589 -11.11 6.21 -9.77
C LEU A 589 -10.94 6.93 -8.44
N GLU A 590 -9.79 7.56 -8.22
CA GLU A 590 -9.50 8.42 -7.07
C GLU A 590 -8.39 9.42 -7.40
N ASN A 591 -8.51 10.64 -6.87
CA ASN A 591 -7.55 11.74 -7.02
C ASN A 591 -7.38 12.51 -5.70
N SER A 592 -7.35 11.78 -4.58
CA SER A 592 -7.34 12.33 -3.23
C SER A 592 -6.04 13.11 -2.90
N ILE A 593 -4.94 12.78 -3.59
CA ILE A 593 -3.69 13.56 -3.52
C ILE A 593 -3.92 15.01 -3.96
N LEU A 594 -4.51 15.22 -5.13
CA LEU A 594 -4.78 16.57 -5.64
C LEU A 594 -5.68 17.34 -4.67
N ASN A 595 -6.74 16.69 -4.19
CA ASN A 595 -7.68 17.32 -3.24
C ASN A 595 -6.98 17.78 -1.96
N ALA A 596 -6.06 16.97 -1.41
CA ALA A 596 -5.27 17.34 -0.24
C ALA A 596 -4.31 18.51 -0.54
N TYR A 597 -3.58 18.48 -1.67
CA TYR A 597 -2.72 19.59 -2.08
C TYR A 597 -3.48 20.92 -2.15
N LEU A 598 -4.62 20.93 -2.85
CA LEU A 598 -5.45 22.14 -2.99
C LEU A 598 -5.98 22.64 -1.63
N HIS A 599 -6.41 21.71 -0.77
CA HIS A 599 -6.89 22.07 0.57
C HIS A 599 -5.78 22.66 1.45
N THR A 600 -4.62 22.00 1.52
CA THR A 600 -3.48 22.45 2.34
C THR A 600 -2.99 23.83 1.90
N ILE A 601 -2.91 24.09 0.60
CA ILE A 601 -2.52 25.40 0.07
C ILE A 601 -3.56 26.47 0.47
N ARG A 602 -4.85 26.18 0.30
CA ARG A 602 -5.92 27.13 0.59
C ARG A 602 -6.01 27.50 2.07
N GLU A 603 -5.84 26.52 2.95
CA GLU A 603 -5.96 26.68 4.41
C GLU A 603 -4.66 27.15 5.08
N SER A 604 -3.54 27.14 4.37
CA SER A 604 -2.27 27.64 4.89
C SER A 604 -2.37 29.10 5.35
N ARG A 605 -1.63 29.48 6.38
CA ARG A 605 -1.70 30.80 7.05
C ARG A 605 -0.42 31.60 6.89
N HIS A 606 0.73 30.94 6.87
CA HIS A 606 2.03 31.57 7.04
C HIS A 606 2.97 31.27 5.86
N PHE A 607 3.19 30.00 5.51
CA PHE A 607 4.07 29.69 4.39
C PHE A 607 3.82 28.33 3.76
N LEU A 608 4.36 28.17 2.56
CA LEU A 608 4.50 26.90 1.87
C LEU A 608 5.97 26.65 1.54
N TYR A 609 6.46 25.46 1.85
CA TYR A 609 7.70 24.94 1.32
C TYR A 609 7.39 23.76 0.40
N ILE A 610 7.75 23.88 -0.88
CA ILE A 610 7.47 22.92 -1.93
C ILE A 610 8.80 22.47 -2.52
N GLU A 611 9.05 21.18 -2.47
CA GLU A 611 10.20 20.57 -3.13
C GLU A 611 9.68 19.46 -4.04
N ASN A 612 9.74 19.70 -5.35
CA ASN A 612 9.12 18.82 -6.34
C ASN A 612 10.00 18.65 -7.60
N GLN A 613 9.99 17.46 -8.19
CA GLN A 613 10.67 17.18 -9.45
C GLN A 613 10.07 17.99 -10.63
N PHE A 614 8.75 18.16 -10.65
CA PHE A 614 8.06 18.91 -11.69
C PHE A 614 7.13 19.96 -11.08
N PHE A 615 6.91 21.03 -11.83
CA PHE A 615 6.00 22.10 -11.45
C PHE A 615 5.24 22.60 -12.68
N ILE A 616 4.30 21.77 -13.12
CA ILE A 616 3.44 21.97 -14.29
C ILE A 616 2.00 22.10 -13.79
N SER A 617 1.48 23.33 -13.79
CA SER A 617 0.17 23.67 -13.26
C SER A 617 -0.38 24.93 -13.94
N CYS A 618 -1.35 25.60 -13.30
CA CYS A 618 -2.13 26.74 -13.81
C CYS A 618 -3.05 26.33 -14.96
N SER A 619 -4.29 26.03 -14.63
CA SER A 619 -5.20 25.40 -15.59
C SER A 619 -5.70 26.36 -16.65
N ASP A 620 -5.61 25.94 -17.91
CA ASP A 620 -6.25 26.60 -19.07
C ASP A 620 -7.57 25.91 -19.48
N GLY A 621 -7.95 24.86 -18.74
CA GLY A 621 -9.11 24.02 -19.02
C GLY A 621 -8.98 23.10 -20.23
N ARG A 622 -7.79 23.01 -20.87
CA ARG A 622 -7.57 22.21 -22.08
C ARG A 622 -6.32 21.34 -22.00
N THR A 623 -5.14 21.95 -21.85
CA THR A 623 -3.84 21.27 -21.90
C THR A 623 -3.31 20.94 -20.51
N VAL A 624 -3.50 21.87 -19.55
CA VAL A 624 -3.17 21.66 -18.14
C VAL A 624 -4.44 21.84 -17.32
N LEU A 625 -4.74 20.87 -16.45
CA LEU A 625 -6.03 20.75 -15.78
C LEU A 625 -5.94 20.90 -14.25
N ASN A 626 -4.80 20.55 -13.65
CA ASN A 626 -4.60 20.67 -12.21
C ASN A 626 -4.51 22.15 -11.79
N LYS A 627 -5.03 22.45 -10.59
CA LYS A 627 -5.20 23.83 -10.08
C LYS A 627 -4.23 24.20 -8.94
N VAL A 628 -3.12 23.48 -8.81
CA VAL A 628 -2.16 23.71 -7.71
C VAL A 628 -1.56 25.12 -7.80
N GLY A 629 -1.08 25.52 -8.96
CA GLY A 629 -0.55 26.86 -9.22
C GLY A 629 -1.62 27.95 -9.08
N ASP A 630 -2.87 27.66 -9.44
CA ASP A 630 -3.99 28.59 -9.26
C ASP A 630 -4.26 28.88 -7.78
N GLU A 631 -4.31 27.86 -6.94
CA GLU A 631 -4.49 28.04 -5.49
C GLU A 631 -3.31 28.76 -4.84
N ILE A 632 -2.07 28.54 -5.32
CA ILE A 632 -0.88 29.27 -4.84
C ILE A 632 -1.03 30.77 -5.16
N VAL A 633 -1.42 31.12 -6.39
CA VAL A 633 -1.65 32.52 -6.77
C VAL A 633 -2.76 33.12 -5.92
N ASP A 634 -3.90 32.46 -5.82
CA ASP A 634 -5.05 32.97 -5.07
C ASP A 634 -4.71 33.16 -3.58
N ARG A 635 -3.90 32.25 -3.03
CA ARG A 635 -3.45 32.34 -1.64
C ARG A 635 -2.47 33.49 -1.40
N ILE A 636 -1.52 33.73 -2.31
CA ILE A 636 -0.61 34.88 -2.25
C ILE A 636 -1.39 36.19 -2.41
N LEU A 637 -2.29 36.28 -3.40
CA LEU A 637 -3.11 37.47 -3.61
C LEU A 637 -4.01 37.78 -2.41
N LYS A 638 -4.54 36.74 -1.74
CA LYS A 638 -5.27 36.89 -0.48
C LYS A 638 -4.39 37.47 0.63
N ALA A 639 -3.15 36.97 0.80
CA ALA A 639 -2.22 37.51 1.78
C ALA A 639 -1.88 38.97 1.49
N HIS A 640 -1.58 39.30 0.23
CA HIS A 640 -1.27 40.66 -0.21
C HIS A 640 -2.42 41.62 0.07
N LYS A 641 -3.66 41.24 -0.30
CA LYS A 641 -4.85 42.05 -0.04
C LYS A 641 -5.11 42.27 1.45
N GLN A 642 -4.70 41.33 2.29
CA GLN A 642 -4.85 41.40 3.75
C GLN A 642 -3.65 42.01 4.47
N GLY A 643 -2.58 42.37 3.76
CA GLY A 643 -1.33 42.86 4.35
C GLY A 643 -0.66 41.84 5.28
N GLN A 644 -0.85 40.53 5.03
CA GLN A 644 -0.27 39.46 5.84
C GLN A 644 1.10 39.03 5.31
N CYS A 645 2.03 38.74 6.22
CA CYS A 645 3.30 38.09 5.90
C CYS A 645 3.03 36.65 5.46
N TYR A 646 3.36 36.33 4.21
CA TYR A 646 3.17 35.00 3.65
C TYR A 646 4.26 34.68 2.63
N ARG A 647 4.92 33.53 2.75
CA ARG A 647 6.04 33.12 1.87
C ARG A 647 5.80 31.79 1.19
N VAL A 648 6.26 31.65 -0.03
CA VAL A 648 6.23 30.40 -0.80
C VAL A 648 7.63 30.10 -1.32
N TYR A 649 8.19 28.99 -0.84
CA TYR A 649 9.48 28.48 -1.27
C TYR A 649 9.25 27.34 -2.27
N VAL A 650 9.76 27.47 -3.49
CA VAL A 650 9.66 26.45 -4.53
C VAL A 650 11.05 26.00 -4.92
N LEU A 651 11.38 24.74 -4.62
CA LEU A 651 12.62 24.08 -5.03
C LEU A 651 12.34 23.11 -6.18
N LEU A 652 13.01 23.32 -7.32
CA LEU A 652 12.90 22.50 -8.53
C LEU A 652 14.29 22.06 -8.99
N PRO A 653 14.41 20.88 -9.64
CA PRO A 653 15.65 20.53 -10.30
C PRO A 653 15.94 21.57 -11.39
N LEU A 654 17.19 22.02 -11.49
CA LEU A 654 17.59 23.03 -12.48
C LEU A 654 17.28 22.58 -13.92
N LEU A 655 17.40 21.27 -14.17
CA LEU A 655 17.01 20.64 -15.44
C LEU A 655 16.18 19.37 -15.17
N PRO A 656 15.22 19.06 -16.04
CA PRO A 656 14.54 17.76 -16.07
C PRO A 656 15.53 16.60 -16.26
N GLY A 657 15.35 15.50 -15.52
CA GLY A 657 16.25 14.33 -15.57
C GLY A 657 15.96 13.40 -16.75
N PHE A 658 16.19 13.88 -17.96
CA PHE A 658 16.18 13.08 -19.20
C PHE A 658 17.55 13.10 -19.86
N GLU A 659 17.86 12.09 -20.67
CA GLU A 659 19.07 12.09 -21.49
C GLU A 659 18.99 13.18 -22.56
N GLY A 660 20.00 14.03 -22.63
CA GLY A 660 20.08 15.11 -23.61
C GLY A 660 21.26 16.04 -23.35
N ASP A 661 21.96 16.42 -24.42
CA ASP A 661 23.07 17.35 -24.32
C ASP A 661 22.55 18.78 -24.15
N ILE A 662 22.71 19.33 -22.93
CA ILE A 662 22.27 20.67 -22.61
C ILE A 662 23.04 21.75 -23.37
N SER A 663 24.27 21.49 -23.81
CA SER A 663 25.07 22.45 -24.58
C SER A 663 24.46 22.76 -25.95
N THR A 664 23.64 21.84 -26.48
CA THR A 664 22.87 22.02 -27.71
C THR A 664 21.39 22.36 -27.47
N GLY A 665 20.98 22.49 -26.20
CA GLY A 665 19.61 22.85 -25.80
C GLY A 665 18.81 21.72 -25.13
N GLY A 666 19.41 20.59 -24.77
CA GLY A 666 18.82 19.55 -23.90
C GLY A 666 17.97 18.49 -24.60
N GLY A 667 17.84 18.54 -25.93
CA GLY A 667 16.97 17.62 -26.67
C GLY A 667 15.47 17.90 -26.49
N ASN A 668 14.63 17.25 -27.30
CA ASN A 668 13.20 17.57 -27.40
C ASN A 668 12.42 17.34 -26.08
N SER A 669 12.73 16.29 -25.33
CA SER A 669 12.06 15.97 -24.06
C SER A 669 12.33 17.01 -22.97
N ILE A 670 13.58 17.45 -22.82
CA ILE A 670 13.93 18.49 -21.85
C ILE A 670 13.25 19.81 -22.24
N GLN A 671 13.30 20.19 -23.52
CA GLN A 671 12.65 21.41 -24.00
C GLN A 671 11.12 21.36 -23.77
N ALA A 672 10.46 20.24 -24.05
CA ALA A 672 9.03 20.09 -23.82
C ALA A 672 8.65 20.29 -22.35
N ILE A 673 9.40 19.71 -21.41
CA ILE A 673 9.16 19.91 -19.98
C ILE A 673 9.47 21.36 -19.58
N LEU A 674 10.59 21.93 -20.02
CA LEU A 674 10.94 23.33 -19.74
C LEU A 674 9.87 24.30 -20.30
N HIS A 675 9.24 23.97 -21.42
CA HIS A 675 8.13 24.71 -21.97
C HIS A 675 6.98 24.81 -20.96
N PHE A 676 6.52 23.67 -20.43
CA PHE A 676 5.40 23.65 -19.47
C PHE A 676 5.79 24.25 -18.11
N THR A 677 7.03 24.06 -17.65
CA THR A 677 7.54 24.67 -16.43
C THR A 677 7.58 26.21 -16.56
N TYR A 678 8.26 26.76 -17.56
CA TYR A 678 8.42 28.21 -17.71
C TYR A 678 7.16 28.91 -18.24
N ARG A 679 6.59 28.38 -19.33
CA ARG A 679 5.60 29.08 -20.17
C ARG A 679 4.15 28.83 -19.77
N TRP A 680 3.88 27.85 -18.94
CA TRP A 680 2.53 27.63 -18.43
C TRP A 680 2.43 27.91 -16.94
N THR A 681 3.49 27.59 -16.18
CA THR A 681 3.41 27.65 -14.72
C THR A 681 4.13 28.87 -14.13
N LEU A 682 5.44 29.02 -14.36
CA LEU A 682 6.23 29.98 -13.59
C LEU A 682 6.06 31.44 -14.05
N CYS A 683 6.50 31.79 -15.28
CA CYS A 683 6.79 33.20 -15.60
C CYS A 683 6.43 33.69 -16.99
N ARG A 684 6.17 32.83 -17.97
CA ARG A 684 5.83 33.24 -19.35
C ARG A 684 4.36 32.92 -19.60
N GLY A 685 3.65 33.77 -20.34
CA GLY A 685 2.21 33.61 -20.62
C GLY A 685 1.29 34.18 -19.52
N GLU A 686 0.03 34.41 -19.89
CA GLU A 686 -0.99 35.07 -19.05
C GLU A 686 -1.44 34.20 -17.85
N TYR A 687 -1.37 32.87 -17.99
CA TYR A 687 -1.74 31.93 -16.94
C TYR A 687 -0.66 31.78 -15.85
N SER A 688 0.58 32.17 -16.14
CA SER A 688 1.70 31.95 -15.24
C SER A 688 1.55 32.70 -13.91
N ILE A 689 2.10 32.09 -12.85
CA ILE A 689 2.06 32.61 -11.49
C ILE A 689 2.62 34.04 -11.46
N LEU A 690 3.83 34.25 -11.99
CA LEU A 690 4.47 35.56 -11.91
C LEU A 690 3.76 36.62 -12.78
N HIS A 691 3.14 36.27 -13.90
CA HIS A 691 2.36 37.23 -14.67
C HIS A 691 1.16 37.72 -13.84
N ARG A 692 0.38 36.79 -13.29
CA ARG A 692 -0.81 37.10 -12.49
C ARG A 692 -0.47 37.88 -11.23
N LEU A 693 0.64 37.54 -10.56
CA LEU A 693 1.13 38.31 -9.42
C LEU A 693 1.58 39.71 -9.84
N LYS A 694 2.40 39.85 -10.89
CA LYS A 694 2.84 41.17 -11.39
C LYS A 694 1.67 42.07 -11.78
N ALA A 695 0.61 41.51 -12.37
CA ALA A 695 -0.59 42.25 -12.72
C ALA A 695 -1.31 42.85 -11.50
N ALA A 696 -1.24 42.18 -10.34
CA ALA A 696 -1.91 42.62 -9.12
C ALA A 696 -1.02 43.47 -8.19
N MET A 697 0.29 43.19 -8.09
CA MET A 697 1.19 43.78 -7.09
C MET A 697 2.53 44.32 -7.65
N GLY A 698 2.70 44.37 -8.97
CA GLY A 698 3.91 44.91 -9.58
C GLY A 698 5.16 44.10 -9.23
N THR A 699 6.18 44.72 -8.64
CA THR A 699 7.45 44.05 -8.25
C THR A 699 7.40 43.37 -6.88
N ALA A 700 6.34 43.59 -6.10
CA ALA A 700 6.21 43.04 -4.74
C ALA A 700 6.03 41.50 -4.71
N TRP A 701 5.84 40.84 -5.86
CA TRP A 701 5.77 39.38 -5.92
C TRP A 701 7.01 38.69 -5.32
N ARG A 702 8.18 39.36 -5.37
CA ARG A 702 9.43 38.86 -4.80
C ARG A 702 9.32 38.64 -3.30
N ASP A 703 8.49 39.42 -2.61
CA ASP A 703 8.29 39.29 -1.17
C ASP A 703 7.50 38.01 -0.83
N TYR A 704 6.72 37.47 -1.78
CA TYR A 704 5.82 36.34 -1.49
C TYR A 704 6.32 35.00 -2.01
N ILE A 705 7.12 34.96 -3.08
CA ILE A 705 7.53 33.68 -3.71
C ILE A 705 9.00 33.68 -4.13
N SER A 706 9.70 32.61 -3.75
CA SER A 706 11.08 32.30 -4.16
C SER A 706 11.11 31.02 -4.97
N ILE A 707 11.75 31.05 -6.14
CA ILE A 707 11.93 29.86 -6.99
C ILE A 707 13.42 29.57 -7.13
N CYS A 708 13.85 28.42 -6.63
CA CYS A 708 15.25 28.05 -6.52
C CYS A 708 15.50 26.63 -7.05
N GLY A 709 16.76 26.34 -7.34
CA GLY A 709 17.26 24.98 -7.53
C GLY A 709 18.44 24.70 -6.61
N LEU A 710 19.09 23.56 -6.82
CA LEU A 710 20.26 23.15 -6.04
C LEU A 710 21.45 22.80 -6.96
N ARG A 711 22.64 23.22 -6.55
CA ARG A 711 23.90 22.93 -7.24
C ARG A 711 25.02 22.71 -6.24
N THR A 712 25.96 21.84 -6.58
CA THR A 712 27.17 21.60 -5.78
C THR A 712 28.41 21.61 -6.68
N HIS A 713 29.59 21.58 -6.04
CA HIS A 713 30.88 21.47 -6.71
C HIS A 713 31.79 20.46 -6.01
N GLY A 714 32.82 20.01 -6.72
CA GLY A 714 33.84 19.09 -6.22
C GLY A 714 35.11 19.21 -7.07
N GLU A 715 36.06 18.30 -6.86
CA GLU A 715 37.31 18.23 -7.63
C GLU A 715 37.37 16.92 -8.41
N LEU A 716 37.69 17.00 -9.69
CA LEU A 716 37.90 15.84 -10.58
C LEU A 716 38.96 16.21 -11.62
N GLY A 717 39.89 15.30 -11.93
CA GLY A 717 40.94 15.59 -12.91
C GLY A 717 41.88 16.75 -12.57
N GLY A 718 41.97 17.14 -11.28
CA GLY A 718 42.83 18.24 -10.83
C GLY A 718 42.24 19.65 -11.01
N HIS A 719 40.97 19.77 -11.40
CA HIS A 719 40.25 21.03 -11.49
C HIS A 719 38.85 20.95 -10.85
N PRO A 720 38.25 22.09 -10.47
CA PRO A 720 36.88 22.12 -9.99
C PRO A 720 35.89 21.62 -11.06
N VAL A 721 34.88 20.88 -10.62
CA VAL A 721 33.71 20.46 -11.41
C VAL A 721 32.43 20.79 -10.67
N SER A 722 31.33 21.01 -11.40
CA SER A 722 30.02 21.31 -10.81
C SER A 722 28.92 20.52 -11.50
N GLU A 723 27.95 20.08 -10.70
CA GLU A 723 26.71 19.48 -11.19
C GLU A 723 25.52 19.94 -10.33
N LEU A 724 24.33 19.95 -10.93
CA LEU A 724 23.07 20.18 -10.23
C LEU A 724 22.79 19.03 -9.26
N ILE A 725 22.21 19.34 -8.10
CA ILE A 725 21.64 18.30 -7.23
C ILE A 725 20.23 18.04 -7.74
N TYR A 726 19.97 16.81 -8.18
CA TYR A 726 18.70 16.47 -8.77
C TYR A 726 17.62 16.33 -7.70
N ILE A 727 16.73 17.31 -7.65
CA ILE A 727 15.56 17.29 -6.77
C ILE A 727 14.52 16.33 -7.38
N HIS A 728 14.42 15.14 -6.80
CA HIS A 728 13.42 14.14 -7.13
C HIS A 728 12.30 14.04 -6.08
N SER A 729 12.43 14.75 -4.95
CA SER A 729 11.42 14.84 -3.90
C SER A 729 10.05 15.20 -4.44
N LYS A 730 9.00 14.78 -3.72
CA LYS A 730 7.63 15.28 -3.90
C LYS A 730 7.02 15.57 -2.53
N VAL A 731 7.45 16.68 -1.94
CA VAL A 731 7.06 17.09 -0.59
C VAL A 731 6.47 18.50 -0.58
N LEU A 732 5.43 18.69 0.24
CA LEU A 732 4.87 20.00 0.58
C LEU A 732 4.80 20.12 2.09
N ILE A 733 5.27 21.24 2.64
CA ILE A 733 5.17 21.59 4.07
C ILE A 733 4.40 22.90 4.17
N ALA A 734 3.40 22.95 5.04
CA ALA A 734 2.61 24.14 5.33
C ALA A 734 2.68 24.48 6.83
N ASP A 735 2.96 25.75 7.12
CA ASP A 735 2.86 26.37 8.45
C ASP A 735 3.59 25.64 9.59
N ASP A 736 4.62 24.87 9.28
CA ASP A 736 5.28 23.94 10.21
C ASP A 736 4.32 23.02 10.97
N ARG A 737 3.21 22.59 10.37
CA ARG A 737 2.24 21.68 11.00
C ARG A 737 1.72 20.57 10.11
N THR A 738 1.74 20.79 8.81
CA THR A 738 1.16 19.87 7.83
C THR A 738 2.20 19.53 6.78
N VAL A 739 2.37 18.24 6.51
CA VAL A 739 3.31 17.72 5.52
C VAL A 739 2.60 16.75 4.58
N ILE A 740 2.86 16.84 3.28
CA ILE A 740 2.49 15.83 2.29
C ILE A 740 3.78 15.23 1.73
N ILE A 741 3.95 13.91 1.82
CA ILE A 741 5.08 13.17 1.23
C ILE A 741 4.52 12.04 0.37
N GLY A 742 5.06 11.86 -0.84
CA GLY A 742 4.63 10.78 -1.72
C GLY A 742 5.44 10.67 -3.00
N SER A 743 4.84 10.01 -4.00
CA SER A 743 5.40 9.84 -5.35
C SER A 743 4.86 10.85 -6.37
N ALA A 744 3.79 11.56 -6.03
CA ALA A 744 3.04 12.42 -6.96
C ALA A 744 3.75 13.75 -7.24
N ASN A 745 4.14 13.95 -8.50
CA ASN A 745 4.69 15.22 -8.97
C ASN A 745 3.61 16.31 -9.07
N ILE A 746 3.99 17.58 -9.09
CA ILE A 746 3.05 18.67 -9.42
C ILE A 746 2.94 18.74 -10.95
N ASN A 747 2.10 17.87 -11.50
CA ASN A 747 1.75 17.77 -12.90
C ASN A 747 0.40 17.03 -13.05
N ASP A 748 -0.22 17.10 -14.23
CA ASP A 748 -1.50 16.42 -14.49
C ASP A 748 -1.35 14.90 -14.46
N ARG A 749 -0.20 14.38 -14.95
CA ARG A 749 0.16 12.95 -14.91
C ARG A 749 -0.02 12.32 -13.53
N SER A 750 0.47 12.96 -12.48
CA SER A 750 0.39 12.44 -11.12
C SER A 750 -0.91 12.82 -10.39
N LEU A 751 -1.48 14.01 -10.66
CA LEU A 751 -2.54 14.58 -9.82
C LEU A 751 -3.98 14.28 -10.30
N LEU A 752 -4.21 14.00 -11.58
CA LEU A 752 -5.59 13.83 -12.09
C LEU A 752 -6.25 12.50 -11.73
N GLY A 753 -5.50 11.51 -11.21
CA GLY A 753 -6.00 10.16 -10.90
C GLY A 753 -6.17 9.26 -12.13
N LYS A 754 -6.62 9.84 -13.26
CA LYS A 754 -6.90 9.14 -14.53
C LYS A 754 -5.65 8.67 -15.30
N ARG A 755 -4.48 9.18 -14.93
CA ARG A 755 -3.20 8.99 -15.62
C ARG A 755 -2.33 8.01 -14.83
N ASP A 756 -1.21 8.43 -14.25
CA ASP A 756 -0.31 7.55 -13.50
C ASP A 756 -0.92 7.18 -12.15
N SER A 757 -0.59 5.99 -11.64
CA SER A 757 -0.91 5.66 -10.24
C SER A 757 0.16 6.17 -9.29
N GLU A 758 -0.28 6.81 -8.21
CA GLU A 758 0.58 7.47 -7.23
C GLU A 758 0.08 7.23 -5.81
N LEU A 759 0.99 7.36 -4.83
CA LEU A 759 0.69 7.32 -3.40
C LEU A 759 1.26 8.56 -2.70
N ALA A 760 0.55 9.04 -1.69
CA ALA A 760 1.05 10.04 -0.76
C ALA A 760 0.45 9.82 0.64
N VAL A 761 1.06 10.43 1.64
CA VAL A 761 0.48 10.57 2.97
C VAL A 761 0.40 12.04 3.35
N LEU A 762 -0.73 12.44 3.90
CA LEU A 762 -0.93 13.71 4.59
C LEU A 762 -0.65 13.47 6.08
N ILE A 763 0.28 14.22 6.63
CA ILE A 763 0.76 14.11 8.01
C ILE A 763 0.46 15.44 8.69
N GLU A 764 -0.37 15.38 9.72
CA GLU A 764 -0.75 16.52 10.56
C GLU A 764 -0.19 16.30 11.96
N ASP A 765 0.57 17.28 12.44
CA ASP A 765 1.14 17.23 13.77
C ASP A 765 0.07 17.34 14.86
N THR A 766 0.17 16.45 15.85
CA THR A 766 -0.65 16.50 17.07
C THR A 766 0.16 17.00 18.27
N GLU A 767 1.47 16.79 18.25
CA GLU A 767 2.41 17.30 19.23
C GLU A 767 3.11 18.55 18.69
N THR A 768 3.25 19.56 19.55
CA THR A 768 3.87 20.83 19.18
C THR A 768 5.11 21.13 20.04
N GLU A 769 5.95 22.03 19.53
CA GLU A 769 7.08 22.62 20.23
C GLU A 769 7.14 24.15 20.00
N PRO A 770 7.69 24.93 20.96
CA PRO A 770 7.84 26.37 20.80
C PRO A 770 8.78 26.73 19.64
N SER A 771 8.30 27.58 18.75
CA SER A 771 9.03 28.13 17.60
C SER A 771 8.65 29.60 17.38
N LEU A 772 9.14 30.18 16.29
CA LEU A 772 8.84 31.55 15.87
C LEU A 772 8.12 31.56 14.52
N MET A 773 7.24 32.55 14.33
CA MET A 773 6.54 32.80 13.07
C MET A 773 6.33 34.31 12.92
N ASN A 774 7.11 34.95 12.04
CA ASN A 774 7.18 36.40 11.88
C ASN A 774 7.47 37.17 13.19
N GLY A 775 8.45 36.71 13.97
CA GLY A 775 8.88 37.27 15.24
C GLY A 775 7.96 36.95 16.43
N ALA A 776 6.78 36.37 16.19
CA ALA A 776 5.85 35.98 17.24
C ALA A 776 6.10 34.53 17.70
N GLU A 777 5.80 34.24 18.97
CA GLU A 777 5.79 32.86 19.48
C GLU A 777 4.74 32.02 18.74
N TYR A 778 5.14 30.85 18.27
CA TYR A 778 4.30 29.94 17.51
C TYR A 778 4.49 28.50 17.96
N GLN A 779 3.39 27.77 18.10
CA GLN A 779 3.42 26.34 18.41
C GLN A 779 3.53 25.54 17.11
N ALA A 780 4.74 25.18 16.74
CA ALA A 780 5.02 24.43 15.53
C ALA A 780 4.87 22.93 15.80
N GLY A 781 4.42 22.17 14.81
CA GLY A 781 4.35 20.72 14.87
C GLY A 781 5.74 20.09 14.85
N ARG A 782 6.00 19.09 15.69
CA ARG A 782 7.34 18.51 15.82
C ARG A 782 7.82 17.84 14.53
N PHE A 783 6.92 17.18 13.79
CA PHE A 783 7.27 16.45 12.58
C PHE A 783 7.58 17.41 11.43
N ALA A 784 6.67 18.35 11.17
CA ALA A 784 6.83 19.34 10.13
C ALA A 784 8.02 20.26 10.38
N LEU A 785 8.19 20.75 11.62
CA LEU A 785 9.29 21.64 11.99
C LEU A 785 10.66 20.96 11.85
N SER A 786 10.79 19.73 12.35
CA SER A 786 12.06 18.99 12.27
C SER A 786 12.45 18.71 10.83
N LEU A 787 11.50 18.32 9.97
CA LEU A 787 11.73 18.13 8.54
C LEU A 787 12.14 19.44 7.86
N ARG A 788 11.40 20.52 8.09
CA ARG A 788 11.65 21.83 7.47
C ARG A 788 13.01 22.41 7.87
N LYS A 789 13.35 22.37 9.17
CA LYS A 789 14.67 22.79 9.66
C LYS A 789 15.79 21.95 9.06
N HIS A 790 15.59 20.63 8.93
CA HIS A 790 16.58 19.77 8.30
C HIS A 790 16.79 20.14 6.82
N CYS A 791 15.71 20.37 6.06
CA CYS A 791 15.81 20.86 4.68
C CYS A 791 16.59 22.18 4.60
N PHE A 792 16.21 23.19 5.40
CA PHE A 792 16.89 24.49 5.39
C PHE A 792 18.35 24.38 5.82
N SER A 793 18.65 23.56 6.82
CA SER A 793 20.02 23.32 7.30
C SER A 793 20.94 22.80 6.21
N VAL A 794 20.46 21.84 5.41
CA VAL A 794 21.23 21.23 4.32
C VAL A 794 21.35 22.19 3.14
N ILE A 795 20.25 22.85 2.78
CA ILE A 795 20.19 23.75 1.62
C ILE A 795 21.06 24.99 1.82
N LEU A 796 21.06 25.57 3.04
CA LEU A 796 21.82 26.78 3.37
C LEU A 796 23.21 26.47 3.95
N GLY A 797 23.55 25.20 4.16
CA GLY A 797 24.86 24.79 4.68
C GLY A 797 25.12 25.21 6.13
N VAL A 798 24.13 25.10 7.02
CA VAL A 798 24.25 25.55 8.43
C VAL A 798 25.41 24.90 9.19
N ASN A 799 25.89 23.72 8.76
CA ASN A 799 27.07 23.10 9.36
C ASN A 799 28.33 23.99 9.29
N THR A 800 28.44 24.87 8.28
CA THR A 800 29.54 25.84 8.18
C THR A 800 29.19 27.20 8.81
N ARG A 801 27.91 27.42 9.15
CA ARG A 801 27.36 28.66 9.76
C ARG A 801 26.35 28.35 10.85
N PRO A 802 26.81 27.98 12.06
CA PRO A 802 25.93 27.63 13.18
C PRO A 802 25.19 28.85 13.76
N ASP A 803 25.56 30.06 13.36
CA ASP A 803 24.93 31.34 13.70
C ASP A 803 23.57 31.56 13.00
N LEU A 804 23.25 30.78 11.97
CA LEU A 804 22.01 30.93 11.21
C LEU A 804 20.78 30.50 12.03
N ASP A 805 19.89 31.46 12.28
CA ASP A 805 18.62 31.20 12.95
C ASP A 805 17.59 30.63 11.97
N LEU A 806 17.29 29.33 12.11
CA LEU A 806 16.26 28.64 11.34
C LEU A 806 14.92 28.52 12.08
N ARG A 807 14.70 29.23 13.19
CA ARG A 807 13.43 29.12 13.93
C ARG A 807 12.26 29.71 13.16
N ASP A 808 12.45 30.91 12.61
CA ASP A 808 11.42 31.65 11.88
C ASP A 808 11.57 31.49 10.36
N PRO A 809 10.60 30.84 9.68
CA PRO A 809 10.67 30.64 8.25
C PRO A 809 10.08 31.79 7.43
N ILE A 810 9.59 32.89 8.01
CA ILE A 810 8.89 33.93 7.22
C ILE A 810 9.31 35.37 7.51
N CYS A 811 10.07 35.63 8.57
CA CYS A 811 10.56 36.97 8.88
C CYS A 811 11.38 37.55 7.70
N ASP A 812 11.34 38.88 7.56
CA ASP A 812 12.01 39.57 6.46
C ASP A 812 13.52 39.28 6.44
N ASP A 813 14.17 39.23 7.61
CA ASP A 813 15.60 38.94 7.73
C ASP A 813 15.97 37.56 7.16
N PHE A 814 15.20 36.52 7.50
CA PHE A 814 15.45 35.17 7.00
C PHE A 814 15.13 35.06 5.51
N PHE A 815 14.04 35.69 5.06
CA PHE A 815 13.65 35.64 3.66
C PHE A 815 14.64 36.39 2.75
N GLN A 816 15.16 37.54 3.19
CA GLN A 816 16.20 38.27 2.48
C GLN A 816 17.50 37.46 2.42
N LEU A 817 17.92 36.86 3.53
CA LEU A 817 19.08 35.96 3.58
C LEU A 817 18.93 34.81 2.56
N TRP A 818 17.73 34.22 2.47
CA TRP A 818 17.44 33.14 1.52
C TRP A 818 17.64 33.60 0.07
N GLN A 819 17.09 34.76 -0.30
CA GLN A 819 17.23 35.35 -1.64
C GLN A 819 18.70 35.69 -1.94
N ASP A 820 19.38 36.37 -1.02
CA ASP A 820 20.76 36.82 -1.19
C ASP A 820 21.72 35.64 -1.36
N THR A 821 21.52 34.58 -0.58
CA THR A 821 22.32 33.34 -0.69
C THR A 821 22.09 32.69 -2.06
N ALA A 822 20.84 32.59 -2.50
CA ALA A 822 20.50 31.97 -3.76
C ALA A 822 21.02 32.75 -4.98
N GLU A 823 20.97 34.08 -4.94
CA GLU A 823 21.50 34.95 -5.98
C GLU A 823 23.03 34.96 -6.00
N SER A 824 23.67 35.09 -4.83
CA SER A 824 25.14 35.07 -4.69
C SER A 824 25.72 33.76 -5.23
N ASN A 825 25.20 32.62 -4.78
CA ASN A 825 25.67 31.31 -5.26
C ASN A 825 25.46 31.15 -6.76
N ALA A 826 24.29 31.55 -7.29
CA ALA A 826 24.02 31.45 -8.73
C ALA A 826 25.03 32.25 -9.56
N ASN A 827 25.37 33.47 -9.13
CA ASN A 827 26.36 34.32 -9.79
C ASN A 827 27.76 33.70 -9.75
N ILE A 828 28.18 33.16 -8.60
CA ILE A 828 29.49 32.50 -8.45
C ILE A 828 29.58 31.26 -9.37
N TYR A 829 28.55 30.41 -9.36
CA TYR A 829 28.50 29.22 -10.22
C TYR A 829 28.53 29.58 -11.71
N GLU A 830 27.78 30.62 -12.10
CA GLU A 830 27.77 31.11 -13.48
C GLU A 830 29.14 31.68 -13.91
N GLN A 831 29.79 32.47 -13.04
CA GLN A 831 31.10 33.06 -13.32
C GLN A 831 32.20 32.01 -13.47
N ILE A 832 32.21 31.01 -12.59
CA ILE A 832 33.30 30.03 -12.52
C ILE A 832 33.13 28.92 -13.56
N PHE A 833 31.93 28.35 -13.65
CA PHE A 833 31.68 27.16 -14.46
C PHE A 833 30.96 27.46 -15.78
N ARG A 834 30.38 28.66 -15.95
CA ARG A 834 29.50 28.96 -17.08
C ARG A 834 28.41 27.88 -17.24
N CYS A 835 27.90 27.41 -16.11
CA CYS A 835 27.00 26.26 -16.07
C CYS A 835 25.60 26.61 -16.58
N LEU A 836 24.91 25.62 -17.12
CA LEU A 836 23.54 25.75 -17.62
C LEU A 836 22.55 25.09 -16.63
N PRO A 837 21.29 25.56 -16.57
CA PRO A 837 20.73 26.72 -17.26
C PRO A 837 21.18 28.06 -16.65
N SER A 838 21.14 29.14 -17.43
CA SER A 838 21.52 30.51 -16.99
C SER A 838 20.64 31.58 -17.65
N ASN A 839 20.50 32.74 -16.98
CA ASN A 839 19.82 33.91 -17.54
C ASN A 839 20.61 34.63 -18.65
N ALA A 840 21.89 34.30 -18.84
CA ALA A 840 22.74 34.83 -19.92
C ALA A 840 22.41 34.22 -21.29
N THR A 841 21.83 33.02 -21.33
CA THR A 841 21.53 32.29 -22.57
C THR A 841 20.03 32.27 -22.86
N ARG A 842 19.55 33.34 -23.52
CA ARG A 842 18.13 33.58 -23.82
C ARG A 842 17.63 32.97 -25.13
N SER A 843 18.55 32.60 -26.02
CA SER A 843 18.27 31.91 -27.29
C SER A 843 19.28 30.79 -27.54
N LEU A 844 18.94 29.83 -28.41
CA LEU A 844 19.85 28.76 -28.84
C LEU A 844 21.09 29.33 -29.55
N ARG A 845 20.96 30.50 -30.19
CA ARG A 845 22.11 31.21 -30.76
C ARG A 845 23.08 31.65 -29.67
N THR A 846 22.60 32.39 -28.67
CA THR A 846 23.44 32.84 -27.55
C THR A 846 24.00 31.67 -26.76
N LEU A 847 23.27 30.55 -26.67
CA LEU A 847 23.75 29.33 -26.03
C LEU A 847 25.01 28.78 -26.70
N ARG A 848 25.01 28.64 -28.04
CA ARG A 848 26.16 28.14 -28.81
C ARG A 848 27.40 29.02 -28.65
N GLU A 849 27.20 30.34 -28.67
CA GLU A 849 28.29 31.30 -28.46
C GLU A 849 28.82 31.24 -27.01
N TYR A 850 27.93 31.02 -26.03
CA TYR A 850 28.26 31.00 -24.62
C TYR A 850 29.08 29.76 -24.21
N VAL A 851 28.72 28.58 -24.74
CA VAL A 851 29.40 27.29 -24.43
C VAL A 851 30.73 27.12 -25.16
N ALA A 852 30.99 27.89 -26.21
CA ALA A 852 32.27 27.88 -26.92
C ALA A 852 33.41 28.54 -26.12
N VAL A 853 33.08 29.29 -25.07
CA VAL A 853 34.05 29.94 -24.17
C VAL A 853 34.41 28.99 -23.03
N GLU A 854 35.70 28.72 -22.87
CA GLU A 854 36.21 27.87 -21.81
C GLU A 854 35.96 28.49 -20.42
N PRO A 855 35.47 27.72 -19.43
CA PRO A 855 35.15 28.24 -18.09
C PRO A 855 36.40 28.52 -17.24
N LEU A 856 36.28 29.43 -16.28
CA LEU A 856 37.37 29.77 -15.36
C LEU A 856 37.86 28.55 -14.56
N ALA A 857 36.96 27.59 -14.29
CA ALA A 857 37.27 26.32 -13.63
C ALA A 857 38.44 25.56 -14.27
N THR A 858 38.55 25.54 -15.61
CA THR A 858 39.65 24.87 -16.32
C THR A 858 40.77 25.82 -16.72
N VAL A 859 40.44 27.08 -17.05
CA VAL A 859 41.44 28.11 -17.44
C VAL A 859 42.37 28.48 -16.28
N SER A 860 41.84 28.63 -15.07
CA SER A 860 42.63 28.93 -13.87
C SER A 860 42.04 28.26 -12.63
N PRO A 861 42.32 26.95 -12.43
CA PRO A 861 41.84 26.21 -11.28
C PRO A 861 42.15 26.86 -9.91
N PRO A 862 43.33 27.47 -9.67
CA PRO A 862 43.61 28.15 -8.40
C PRO A 862 42.69 29.35 -8.12
N LEU A 863 42.41 30.18 -9.14
CA LEU A 863 41.49 31.32 -9.00
C LEU A 863 40.06 30.82 -8.78
N ALA A 864 39.63 29.82 -9.54
CA ALA A 864 38.32 29.20 -9.37
C ALA A 864 38.12 28.67 -7.94
N ARG A 865 39.11 27.99 -7.35
CA ARG A 865 39.04 27.52 -5.95
C ARG A 865 38.89 28.66 -4.96
N SER A 866 39.62 29.76 -5.15
CA SER A 866 39.52 30.93 -4.27
C SER A 866 38.10 31.50 -4.26
N GLU A 867 37.50 31.68 -5.44
CA GLU A 867 36.13 32.19 -5.57
C GLU A 867 35.08 31.21 -5.02
N LEU A 868 35.28 29.89 -5.20
CA LEU A 868 34.35 28.87 -4.68
C LEU A 868 34.25 28.84 -3.16
N THR A 869 35.25 29.35 -2.43
CA THR A 869 35.17 29.45 -0.95
C THR A 869 34.04 30.37 -0.45
N GLN A 870 33.53 31.25 -1.32
CA GLN A 870 32.41 32.14 -1.01
C GLN A 870 31.04 31.48 -1.17
N VAL A 871 30.97 30.28 -1.77
CA VAL A 871 29.71 29.55 -1.94
C VAL A 871 29.26 29.00 -0.59
N GLN A 872 28.02 29.30 -0.22
CA GLN A 872 27.43 28.86 1.04
C GLN A 872 26.20 27.97 0.79
N GLY A 873 26.27 26.72 1.23
CA GLY A 873 25.21 25.73 0.98
C GLY A 873 25.09 25.36 -0.50
N HIS A 874 23.88 25.02 -0.93
CA HIS A 874 23.60 24.51 -2.29
C HIS A 874 22.52 25.30 -3.03
N LEU A 875 21.88 26.26 -2.36
CA LEU A 875 20.77 27.03 -2.91
C LEU A 875 21.23 27.94 -4.04
N VAL A 876 20.55 27.89 -5.19
CA VAL A 876 20.76 28.80 -6.32
C VAL A 876 19.43 29.31 -6.86
N HIS A 877 19.39 30.55 -7.34
CA HIS A 877 18.21 31.07 -8.04
C HIS A 877 17.89 30.29 -9.31
N PHE A 878 16.60 30.04 -9.54
CA PHE A 878 16.15 29.39 -10.76
C PHE A 878 16.15 30.38 -11.94
N PRO A 879 16.85 30.09 -13.05
CA PRO A 879 17.04 31.06 -14.14
C PRO A 879 15.79 31.19 -15.03
N LEU A 880 14.88 32.08 -14.66
CA LEU A 880 13.59 32.29 -15.33
C LEU A 880 13.70 32.72 -16.81
N LYS A 881 14.84 33.26 -17.24
CA LYS A 881 15.08 33.79 -18.60
C LYS A 881 15.83 32.84 -19.53
N PHE A 882 16.16 31.63 -19.07
CA PHE A 882 16.87 30.65 -19.89
C PHE A 882 16.04 30.24 -21.12
N LEU A 883 16.57 30.42 -22.33
CA LEU A 883 15.88 30.19 -23.60
C LEU A 883 14.49 30.86 -23.67
N GLU A 884 14.37 32.12 -23.22
CA GLU A 884 13.10 32.88 -23.27
C GLU A 884 12.64 33.26 -24.67
N ASP A 885 13.56 33.37 -25.63
CA ASP A 885 13.27 33.76 -27.02
C ASP A 885 12.87 32.56 -27.91
N GLU A 886 12.91 31.33 -27.38
CA GLU A 886 12.70 30.09 -28.13
C GLU A 886 11.31 29.48 -27.89
N SER A 887 10.77 28.86 -28.94
CA SER A 887 9.60 27.98 -28.80
C SER A 887 10.06 26.58 -28.39
N LEU A 888 10.08 26.32 -27.08
CA LEU A 888 10.54 25.06 -26.49
C LEU A 888 9.62 23.84 -26.75
N LEU A 889 8.61 23.95 -27.61
CA LEU A 889 7.80 22.79 -28.00
C LEU A 889 8.49 21.99 -29.11
N PRO A 890 8.44 20.65 -29.06
CA PRO A 890 8.95 19.83 -30.14
C PRO A 890 8.29 20.18 -31.49
N PRO A 891 9.03 20.29 -32.59
CA PRO A 891 8.45 20.53 -33.92
C PRO A 891 7.48 19.42 -34.31
N LEU A 892 6.35 19.75 -34.96
CA LEU A 892 5.32 18.77 -35.37
C LEU A 892 5.85 17.63 -36.26
N GLY A 893 6.96 17.83 -36.97
CA GLY A 893 7.62 16.80 -37.79
C GLY A 893 8.60 15.89 -37.04
N SER A 894 8.85 16.13 -35.74
CA SER A 894 9.69 15.28 -34.89
C SER A 894 8.87 14.15 -34.26
N LYS A 895 9.54 13.07 -33.84
CA LYS A 895 8.87 11.96 -33.12
C LYS A 895 8.12 12.49 -31.90
N GLU A 896 8.75 13.38 -31.14
CA GLU A 896 8.21 13.98 -29.92
C GLU A 896 7.07 14.97 -30.20
N GLY A 897 7.06 15.63 -31.37
CA GLY A 897 5.97 16.51 -31.80
C GLY A 897 4.72 15.76 -32.28
N MET A 898 4.84 14.48 -32.62
CA MET A 898 3.69 13.61 -32.89
C MET A 898 3.09 12.97 -31.62
N ILE A 899 3.78 13.10 -30.48
CA ILE A 899 3.30 12.59 -29.19
C ILE A 899 2.25 13.56 -28.62
N PRO A 900 1.11 13.06 -28.11
CA PRO A 900 0.12 13.91 -27.45
C PRO A 900 0.76 14.74 -26.33
N LEU A 901 0.39 16.03 -26.24
CA LEU A 901 0.98 16.95 -25.27
C LEU A 901 0.80 16.48 -23.82
N GLU A 902 -0.25 15.70 -23.53
CA GLU A 902 -0.53 15.14 -22.22
C GLU A 902 0.53 14.16 -21.72
N VAL A 903 1.46 13.71 -22.58
CA VAL A 903 2.63 12.94 -22.15
C VAL A 903 3.55 13.75 -21.27
N TRP A 904 3.65 15.05 -21.56
CA TRP A 904 4.56 16.00 -20.94
C TRP A 904 3.91 16.82 -19.82
N THR A 905 2.58 16.76 -19.65
CA THR A 905 1.83 17.58 -18.68
C THR A 905 1.43 16.88 -17.39
#